data_AF-A0AAV2DN27-F1
#
_entry.id   AF-A0AAV2DN27-F1
#
_cell.length_a   1.000
_cell.length_b   1.000
_cell.length_c   1.000
_cell.angle_alpha   90.00
_cell.angle_beta   90.00
_cell.angle_gamma   90.00
#
_symmetry.space_group_name_H-M   'P 1'
#
loop_
_entity.id
_entity.type
_entity.pdbx_description
1 polymer ?
#
loop_
_entity_poly.entity_id
_entity_poly.type
_entity_poly.pdbx_seq_one_letter_code
_entity_poly.pdbx_strand_id
1 'polypeptide(L)'
;MNGTPYGFFKPTRGLRQGDPLSPLLFVLCTEGFAALLRRAVNEGKLEGIKVAPRAPRISHLFFADDSYLFLRGSLSQCENLIDVLNEYEELSGQRVNLEKSAVCFSKNVAIPDQEFLAQILGVGAVGVQDKYLGLPTLIAQSKMATFRYVEERLLARLQGWARRTLSLAAKEILLKSVASALPLHVMSCFKLPLSLCRALDRLVARFWWGVEDGRTRLRWMSWRKMCRSKHDGGMGFRRFKHFNQALLAKIGWRILEDPSSLLARVYKGKYFPTGSFLSATARSRPSWGWQSVLYGRQLLLRGLRWQVGNGRSVSALEDSWVPALHPQPPLANPLVLPREGILKVADLLCPGEGRWSEEKLCQWFSPASIKAIKAIPLSRQDIGDKLIWHETGDGVFSVKSAYHLAVAVDAQQGHWGPTVSLMDRPSWIRLWGLPIPPKLKIFLWQVMHRFLPTTEALRERDVMVHPRCPVCWGASETMEHLFLECPVARNLWELAGMGHLGEGLPRHSFPLFLKKLLMLLRGPEEVMALVALLWRIWKSRNWVVFEGKQFDFPALVRQFCQQVEEWRSLPAPRVDGAPRLDGVALVPPNPDTLVCRWDGATRRGSHSAGGMVLLDQGGVPRMASAVRFPGMDDPMVVELLTLREAMIWCTQEGLEQVRFEGDAQVVINRLAEYPVQDSRAGAIFQEVQRYMGEREGFSVRFVGRRSNRVAHLVARKALSLYPTMSRSFDFVAWLRHSL
;
A
#
# COMPACT_ATOMS: atom_id res chain seq x y z
N MET A 1 -29.07 -20.02 30.75
CA MET A 1 -28.80 -18.57 30.88
C MET A 1 -27.93 -18.38 32.10
N ASN A 2 -27.09 -17.32 32.17
CA ASN A 2 -26.08 -17.16 33.23
C ASN A 2 -25.10 -18.35 33.34
N GLY A 3 -24.58 -18.82 32.20
CA GLY A 3 -23.53 -19.85 32.16
C GLY A 3 -24.01 -21.31 32.10
N THR A 4 -25.31 -21.58 32.24
CA THR A 4 -25.89 -22.92 32.03
C THR A 4 -26.65 -23.03 30.71
N PRO A 5 -26.63 -24.18 30.02
CA PRO A 5 -27.47 -24.42 28.86
C PRO A 5 -28.93 -24.41 29.30
N TYR A 6 -29.67 -23.40 28.83
CA TYR A 6 -31.12 -23.34 28.87
C TYR A 6 -31.59 -23.60 27.45
N GLY A 7 -32.74 -24.26 27.27
CA GLY A 7 -33.25 -24.66 25.95
C GLY A 7 -33.46 -23.48 24.99
N PHE A 8 -34.06 -23.76 23.84
CA PHE A 8 -34.37 -22.71 22.86
C PHE A 8 -35.36 -21.70 23.45
N PHE A 9 -35.02 -20.41 23.36
CA PHE A 9 -35.93 -19.32 23.68
C PHE A 9 -36.16 -18.47 22.43
N LYS A 10 -37.37 -17.91 22.28
CA LYS A 10 -37.72 -17.03 21.18
C LYS A 10 -37.45 -15.58 21.61
N PRO A 11 -36.41 -14.91 21.09
CA PRO A 11 -36.15 -13.52 21.44
C PRO A 11 -37.29 -12.63 20.93
N THR A 12 -37.87 -11.82 21.81
CA THR A 12 -38.95 -10.87 21.48
C THR A 12 -38.42 -9.47 21.17
N ARG A 13 -37.21 -9.15 21.62
CA ARG A 13 -36.51 -7.86 21.41
C ARG A 13 -35.00 -8.09 21.30
N GLY A 14 -34.32 -7.12 20.68
CA GLY A 14 -32.87 -7.07 20.58
C GLY A 14 -32.32 -7.79 19.36
N LEU A 15 -31.25 -7.23 18.80
CA LEU A 15 -30.49 -7.82 17.72
C LEU A 15 -29.42 -8.76 18.29
N ARG A 16 -29.15 -9.88 17.61
CA ARG A 16 -28.19 -10.87 18.10
C ARG A 16 -26.77 -10.31 18.01
N GLN A 17 -26.08 -10.23 19.15
CA GLN A 17 -24.65 -9.89 19.16
C GLN A 17 -23.84 -11.01 18.50
N GLY A 18 -22.97 -10.63 17.55
CA GLY A 18 -22.18 -11.57 16.75
C GLY A 18 -22.85 -12.01 15.43
N ASP A 19 -24.10 -11.61 15.17
CA ASP A 19 -24.71 -11.74 13.85
C ASP A 19 -24.15 -10.64 12.91
N PRO A 20 -23.63 -10.98 11.73
CA PRO A 20 -23.12 -10.02 10.74
C PRO A 20 -24.12 -8.93 10.32
N LEU A 21 -25.43 -9.17 10.38
CA LEU A 21 -26.45 -8.20 9.97
C LEU A 21 -26.82 -7.19 11.07
N SER A 22 -26.68 -7.58 12.34
CA SER A 22 -27.08 -6.75 13.48
C SER A 22 -26.48 -5.34 13.49
N PRO A 23 -25.19 -5.11 13.17
CA PRO A 23 -24.62 -3.76 13.15
C PRO A 23 -25.29 -2.85 12.12
N LEU A 24 -25.65 -3.38 10.94
CA LEU A 24 -26.29 -2.59 9.90
C LEU A 24 -27.72 -2.20 10.30
N LEU A 25 -28.47 -3.15 10.85
CA LEU A 25 -29.82 -2.90 11.36
C LEU A 25 -29.80 -1.87 12.49
N PHE A 26 -28.80 -1.92 13.38
CA PHE A 26 -28.62 -0.91 14.40
C PHE A 26 -28.40 0.49 13.79
N VAL A 27 -27.49 0.61 12.83
CA VAL A 27 -27.21 1.89 12.14
C VAL A 27 -28.46 2.43 11.42
N LEU A 28 -29.27 1.56 10.80
CA LEU A 28 -30.52 1.96 10.17
C LEU A 28 -31.50 2.59 11.17
N CYS A 29 -31.63 2.02 12.37
CA CYS A 29 -32.44 2.63 13.43
C CYS A 29 -31.85 3.98 13.89
N THR A 30 -30.54 4.07 14.08
CA THR A 30 -29.85 5.31 14.48
C THR A 30 -29.95 6.42 13.42
N GLU A 31 -30.11 6.08 12.14
CA GLU A 31 -30.35 7.08 11.07
C GLU A 31 -31.67 7.83 11.29
N GLY A 32 -32.69 7.17 11.87
CA GLY A 32 -33.92 7.82 12.32
C GLY A 32 -33.66 8.90 13.38
N PHE A 33 -32.80 8.60 14.36
CA PHE A 33 -32.38 9.60 15.36
C PHE A 33 -31.63 10.77 14.71
N ALA A 34 -30.70 10.50 13.80
CA ALA A 34 -29.98 11.53 13.05
C ALA A 34 -30.94 12.40 12.21
N ALA A 35 -32.00 11.82 11.65
CA ALA A 35 -33.04 12.54 10.91
C ALA A 35 -33.85 13.47 11.83
N LEU A 36 -34.28 13.01 13.01
CA LEU A 36 -34.99 13.83 14.01
C LEU A 36 -34.14 15.03 14.46
N LEU A 37 -32.86 14.81 14.76
CA LEU A 37 -31.94 15.89 15.12
C LEU A 37 -31.73 16.89 13.97
N ARG A 38 -31.61 16.41 12.72
CA ARG A 38 -31.52 17.30 11.54
C ARG A 38 -32.80 18.11 11.36
N ARG A 39 -33.98 17.50 11.54
CA ARG A 39 -35.26 18.20 11.49
C ARG A 39 -35.33 19.30 12.54
N ALA A 40 -35.01 18.99 13.80
CA ALA A 40 -35.00 19.97 14.89
C ALA A 40 -34.01 21.12 14.63
N VAL A 41 -32.86 20.85 13.99
CA VAL A 41 -31.92 21.90 13.59
C VAL A 41 -32.46 22.76 12.45
N ASN A 42 -33.10 22.16 11.45
CA ASN A 42 -33.68 22.87 10.32
C ASN A 42 -34.87 23.75 10.72
N GLU A 43 -35.66 23.31 11.71
CA GLU A 43 -36.76 24.07 12.31
C GLU A 43 -36.29 25.16 13.29
N GLY A 44 -34.99 25.25 13.57
CA GLY A 44 -34.43 26.22 14.52
C GLY A 44 -34.65 25.86 16.00
N LYS A 45 -35.23 24.70 16.30
CA LYS A 45 -35.41 24.19 17.68
C LYS A 45 -34.08 23.84 18.33
N LEU A 46 -33.15 23.26 17.56
CA LEU A 46 -31.79 22.94 18.03
C LEU A 46 -30.72 23.72 17.27
N GLU A 47 -29.73 24.23 18.00
CA GLU A 47 -28.59 24.94 17.45
C GLU A 47 -27.29 24.16 17.69
N GLY A 48 -26.82 23.47 16.65
CA GLY A 48 -25.49 22.86 16.67
C GLY A 48 -24.34 23.88 16.70
N ILE A 49 -23.12 23.40 16.93
CA ILE A 49 -21.92 24.24 17.01
C ILE A 49 -21.25 24.45 15.64
N LYS A 50 -20.69 25.66 15.45
CA LYS A 50 -19.78 25.98 14.35
C LYS A 50 -18.39 26.24 14.89
N VAL A 51 -17.38 25.52 14.39
CA VAL A 51 -15.98 25.69 14.82
C VAL A 51 -15.28 26.87 14.16
N ALA A 52 -15.88 27.45 13.11
CA ALA A 52 -15.46 28.64 12.38
C ALA A 52 -16.65 29.18 11.54
N PRO A 53 -16.69 30.47 11.16
CA PRO A 53 -17.81 31.05 10.42
C PRO A 53 -18.18 30.33 9.12
N ARG A 54 -17.18 29.84 8.37
CA ARG A 54 -17.34 29.12 7.09
C ARG A 54 -17.34 27.59 7.24
N ALA A 55 -17.28 27.07 8.47
CA ALA A 55 -17.38 25.64 8.71
C ALA A 55 -18.86 25.20 8.77
N PRO A 56 -19.18 23.95 8.41
CA PRO A 56 -20.53 23.42 8.60
C PRO A 56 -20.90 23.42 10.09
N ARG A 57 -22.19 23.60 10.38
CA ARG A 57 -22.75 23.42 11.72
C ARG A 57 -22.83 21.92 12.01
N ILE A 58 -22.44 21.52 13.22
CA ILE A 58 -22.44 20.12 13.68
C ILE A 58 -23.36 20.04 14.90
N SER A 59 -24.42 19.25 14.81
CA SER A 59 -25.32 18.97 15.94
C SER A 59 -25.08 17.61 16.58
N HIS A 60 -24.54 16.64 15.85
CA HIS A 60 -24.28 15.30 16.38
C HIS A 60 -23.12 14.59 15.68
N LEU A 61 -22.49 13.66 16.39
CA LEU A 61 -21.51 12.69 15.88
C LEU A 61 -21.80 11.34 16.53
N PHE A 62 -22.06 10.32 15.71
CA PHE A 62 -22.38 8.98 16.18
C PHE A 62 -21.29 7.97 15.84
N PHE A 63 -21.06 7.03 16.74
CA PHE A 63 -20.25 5.84 16.52
C PHE A 63 -20.90 4.65 17.24
N ALA A 64 -21.65 3.83 16.50
CA ALA A 64 -22.55 2.84 17.10
C ALA A 64 -23.46 3.50 18.15
N ASP A 65 -23.47 3.02 19.38
CA ASP A 65 -24.24 3.55 20.51
C ASP A 65 -23.61 4.80 21.14
N ASP A 66 -22.29 4.99 21.00
CA ASP A 66 -21.59 6.19 21.49
C ASP A 66 -22.00 7.42 20.66
N SER A 67 -22.71 8.35 21.31
CA SER A 67 -23.29 9.53 20.67
C SER A 67 -22.81 10.83 21.32
N TYR A 68 -22.24 11.74 20.53
CA TYR A 68 -22.07 13.14 20.93
C TYR A 68 -23.16 14.00 20.33
N LEU A 69 -23.80 14.78 21.20
CA LEU A 69 -24.76 15.81 20.81
C LEU A 69 -24.17 17.17 21.15
N PHE A 70 -24.35 18.11 20.24
CA PHE A 70 -23.87 19.48 20.39
C PHE A 70 -25.02 20.44 20.24
N LEU A 71 -25.22 21.24 21.28
CA LEU A 71 -26.25 22.24 21.38
C LEU A 71 -25.68 23.50 22.02
N ARG A 72 -26.39 24.61 21.85
CA ARG A 72 -26.17 25.82 22.63
C ARG A 72 -26.65 25.59 24.07
N GLY A 73 -25.87 26.05 25.05
CA GLY A 73 -26.20 25.91 26.48
C GLY A 73 -27.32 26.88 26.90
N SER A 74 -28.57 26.53 26.63
CA SER A 74 -29.75 27.25 27.12
C SER A 74 -30.85 26.26 27.50
N LEU A 75 -31.76 26.71 28.37
CA LEU A 75 -32.90 25.92 28.85
C LEU A 75 -33.72 25.35 27.68
N SER A 76 -34.15 26.22 26.76
CA SER A 76 -34.95 25.84 25.59
C SER A 76 -34.29 24.78 24.71
N GLN A 77 -32.96 24.78 24.60
CA GLN A 77 -32.23 23.80 23.81
C GLN A 77 -32.19 22.43 24.50
N CYS A 78 -32.13 22.41 25.83
CA CYS A 78 -32.17 21.18 26.61
C CYS A 78 -33.57 20.55 26.57
N GLU A 79 -34.62 21.36 26.74
CA GLU A 79 -36.03 20.90 26.63
C GLU A 79 -36.31 20.32 25.25
N ASN A 80 -35.97 21.05 24.17
CA ASN A 80 -36.13 20.56 22.80
C ASN A 80 -35.32 19.28 22.53
N LEU A 81 -34.17 19.11 23.17
CA LEU A 81 -33.41 17.87 23.03
C LEU A 81 -34.12 16.70 23.72
N ILE A 82 -34.66 16.91 24.92
CA ILE A 82 -35.44 15.90 25.65
C ILE A 82 -36.64 15.47 24.82
N ASP A 83 -37.35 16.40 24.18
CA ASP A 83 -38.47 16.08 23.28
C ASP A 83 -38.04 15.18 22.12
N VAL A 84 -36.91 15.50 21.47
CA VAL A 84 -36.36 14.68 20.38
C VAL A 84 -35.93 13.30 20.87
N LEU A 85 -35.36 13.20 22.08
CA LEU A 85 -35.01 11.91 22.68
C LEU A 85 -36.26 11.09 22.97
N ASN A 86 -37.28 11.68 23.58
CA ASN A 86 -38.54 11.01 23.89
C ASN A 86 -39.23 10.47 22.63
N GLU A 87 -39.32 11.29 21.57
CA GLU A 87 -39.87 10.89 20.27
C GLU A 87 -39.07 9.71 19.68
N TYR A 88 -37.73 9.76 19.76
CA TYR A 88 -36.90 8.65 19.28
C TYR A 88 -37.10 7.37 20.09
N GLU A 89 -37.16 7.45 21.42
CA GLU A 89 -37.36 6.29 22.29
C GLU A 89 -38.73 5.65 22.07
N GLU A 90 -39.76 6.45 21.85
CA GLU A 90 -41.12 5.98 21.53
C GLU A 90 -41.16 5.26 20.18
N LEU A 91 -40.57 5.84 19.13
CA LEU A 91 -40.59 5.28 17.79
C LEU A 91 -39.69 4.04 17.64
N SER A 92 -38.52 4.03 18.27
CA SER A 92 -37.52 2.98 18.09
C SER A 92 -37.61 1.85 19.13
N GLY A 93 -38.23 2.12 20.29
CA GLY A 93 -38.19 1.25 21.46
C GLY A 93 -36.80 1.15 22.13
N GLN A 94 -35.81 1.94 21.67
CA GLN A 94 -34.52 2.08 22.34
C GLN A 94 -34.63 3.06 23.52
N ARG A 95 -33.69 2.99 24.47
CA ARG A 95 -33.62 3.90 25.62
C ARG A 95 -32.21 4.46 25.76
N VAL A 96 -32.11 5.75 26.08
CA VAL A 96 -30.87 6.41 26.43
C VAL A 96 -30.46 5.98 27.84
N ASN A 97 -29.20 5.63 28.01
CA ASN A 97 -28.65 5.31 29.32
C ASN A 97 -28.15 6.58 30.01
N LEU A 98 -29.04 7.25 30.75
CA LEU A 98 -28.72 8.50 31.46
C LEU A 98 -27.59 8.34 32.50
N GLU A 99 -27.41 7.15 33.08
CA GLU A 99 -26.32 6.87 34.03
C GLU A 99 -24.94 6.88 33.37
N LYS A 100 -24.86 6.48 32.10
CA LYS A 100 -23.62 6.53 31.30
C LYS A 100 -23.49 7.83 30.52
N SER A 101 -24.58 8.57 30.34
CA SER A 101 -24.58 9.87 29.69
C SER A 101 -24.04 10.94 30.64
N ALA A 102 -23.37 11.93 30.05
CA ALA A 102 -22.84 13.06 30.79
C ALA A 102 -22.83 14.30 29.90
N VAL A 103 -22.92 15.48 30.52
CA VAL A 103 -22.85 16.76 29.81
C VAL A 103 -21.55 17.48 30.15
N CYS A 104 -20.95 18.08 29.13
CA CYS A 104 -19.75 18.91 29.29
C CYS A 104 -20.05 20.32 28.78
N PHE A 105 -19.73 21.32 29.60
CA PHE A 105 -19.96 22.72 29.27
C PHE A 105 -18.69 23.42 28.80
N SER A 106 -18.87 24.49 28.01
CA SER A 106 -17.77 25.37 27.65
C SER A 106 -17.35 26.22 28.86
N LYS A 107 -16.11 26.73 28.86
CA LYS A 107 -15.61 27.62 29.93
C LYS A 107 -16.39 28.92 30.11
N ASN A 108 -17.29 29.23 29.17
CA ASN A 108 -18.09 30.45 29.18
C ASN A 108 -19.44 30.29 29.90
N VAL A 109 -19.77 29.09 30.38
CA VAL A 109 -21.01 28.83 31.12
C VAL A 109 -20.69 28.89 32.62
N ALA A 110 -21.42 29.69 33.39
CA ALA A 110 -21.19 29.80 34.84
C ALA A 110 -21.55 28.48 35.54
N ILE A 111 -20.83 28.13 36.61
CA ILE A 111 -21.01 26.85 37.32
C ILE A 111 -22.48 26.62 37.76
N PRO A 112 -23.21 27.62 38.31
CA PRO A 112 -24.61 27.43 38.67
C PRO A 112 -25.50 27.05 37.47
N ASP A 113 -25.26 27.66 36.31
CA ASP A 113 -25.99 27.35 35.08
C ASP A 113 -25.66 25.93 34.58
N GLN A 114 -24.42 25.45 34.79
CA GLN A 114 -24.03 24.10 34.41
C GLN A 114 -24.80 23.05 35.21
N GLU A 115 -24.88 23.22 36.54
CA GLU A 115 -25.61 22.31 37.42
C GLU A 115 -27.10 22.31 37.09
N PHE A 116 -27.67 23.51 36.89
CA PHE A 116 -29.08 23.66 36.51
C PHE A 116 -29.40 22.96 35.19
N LEU A 117 -28.63 23.21 34.12
CA LEU A 117 -28.85 22.58 32.81
C LEU A 117 -28.60 21.07 32.83
N ALA A 118 -27.64 20.60 33.61
CA ALA A 118 -27.38 19.17 33.78
C ALA A 118 -28.54 18.45 34.50
N GLN A 119 -29.14 19.10 35.51
CA GLN A 119 -30.32 18.60 36.20
C GLN A 119 -31.52 18.45 35.25
N ILE A 120 -31.75 19.44 34.37
CA ILE A 120 -32.82 19.37 33.36
C ILE A 120 -32.62 18.19 32.42
N LEU A 121 -31.39 17.98 31.94
CA LEU A 121 -31.05 16.85 31.07
C LEU A 121 -31.06 15.50 31.79
N GLY A 122 -31.11 15.47 33.13
CA GLY A 122 -31.07 14.26 33.94
C GLY A 122 -29.71 13.53 33.87
N VAL A 123 -28.61 14.26 33.64
CA VAL A 123 -27.26 13.69 33.50
C VAL A 123 -26.24 14.38 34.40
N GLY A 124 -25.12 13.72 34.70
CA GLY A 124 -24.03 14.33 35.44
C GLY A 124 -23.30 15.41 34.63
N ALA A 125 -23.06 16.57 35.24
CA ALA A 125 -22.10 17.54 34.71
C ALA A 125 -20.68 17.03 34.93
N VAL A 126 -19.94 16.82 33.85
CA VAL A 126 -18.54 16.38 33.90
C VAL A 126 -17.64 17.46 33.32
N GLY A 127 -16.41 17.52 33.86
CA GLY A 127 -15.33 18.19 33.17
C GLY A 127 -15.11 17.60 31.78
N VAL A 128 -14.30 18.26 30.96
CA VAL A 128 -14.05 17.79 29.60
C VAL A 128 -13.53 16.36 29.63
N GLN A 129 -14.30 15.43 29.06
CA GLN A 129 -13.97 14.00 29.06
C GLN A 129 -12.55 13.79 28.54
N ASP A 130 -11.72 13.11 29.33
CA ASP A 130 -10.31 12.91 29.00
C ASP A 130 -10.12 12.12 27.71
N LYS A 131 -11.03 11.17 27.39
CA LYS A 131 -10.94 10.33 26.20
C LYS A 131 -12.28 10.03 25.54
N TYR A 132 -12.29 10.03 24.21
CA TYR A 132 -13.38 9.53 23.37
C TYR A 132 -12.84 8.49 22.37
N LEU A 133 -13.49 7.33 22.25
CA LEU A 133 -13.02 6.20 21.45
C LEU A 133 -11.55 5.81 21.74
N GLY A 134 -11.09 6.06 22.98
CA GLY A 134 -9.71 5.84 23.41
C GLY A 134 -8.70 6.91 22.97
N LEU A 135 -9.14 8.00 22.34
CA LEU A 135 -8.33 9.16 21.96
C LEU A 135 -8.54 10.33 22.91
N PRO A 136 -7.51 11.16 23.18
CA PRO A 136 -7.67 12.34 24.02
C PRO A 136 -8.58 13.39 23.35
N THR A 137 -9.61 13.84 24.05
CA THR A 137 -10.56 14.87 23.56
C THR A 137 -9.93 16.26 23.59
N LEU A 138 -9.13 16.54 24.62
CA LEU A 138 -8.29 17.73 24.72
C LEU A 138 -6.82 17.35 24.73
N ILE A 139 -6.04 18.11 23.97
CA ILE A 139 -4.59 17.95 23.95
C ILE A 139 -4.01 19.02 24.87
N ALA A 140 -3.50 18.58 26.00
CA ALA A 140 -2.84 19.43 26.98
C ALA A 140 -1.58 20.09 26.39
N GLN A 141 -1.06 21.12 27.06
CA GLN A 141 0.19 21.78 26.68
C GLN A 141 1.34 20.78 26.53
N SER A 142 1.42 19.79 27.44
CA SER A 142 2.36 18.66 27.32
C SER A 142 1.79 17.53 26.46
N LYS A 143 2.17 17.54 25.19
CA LYS A 143 1.85 16.47 24.22
C LYS A 143 2.47 15.12 24.63
N MET A 144 3.67 15.15 25.22
CA MET A 144 4.31 13.95 25.75
C MET A 144 3.48 13.31 26.85
N ALA A 145 3.02 14.09 27.83
CA ALA A 145 2.16 13.58 28.90
C ALA A 145 0.84 13.02 28.33
N THR A 146 0.24 13.74 27.38
CA THR A 146 -1.02 13.34 26.73
C THR A 146 -0.96 11.96 26.09
N PHE A 147 0.17 11.60 25.45
CA PHE A 147 0.31 10.34 24.70
C PHE A 147 1.14 9.26 25.42
N ARG A 148 1.59 9.49 26.66
CA ARG A 148 2.43 8.54 27.42
C ARG A 148 1.77 7.16 27.60
N TYR A 149 0.44 7.13 27.74
CA TYR A 149 -0.32 5.88 27.87
C TYR A 149 -0.09 4.90 26.69
N VAL A 150 0.29 5.40 25.51
CA VAL A 150 0.60 4.56 24.34
C VAL A 150 1.87 3.74 24.58
N GLU A 151 2.89 4.36 25.17
CA GLU A 151 4.13 3.70 25.55
C GLU A 151 3.88 2.68 26.66
N GLU A 152 3.14 3.06 27.71
CA GLU A 152 2.79 2.19 28.84
C GLU A 152 2.03 0.94 28.36
N ARG A 153 1.05 1.10 27.47
CA ARG A 153 0.30 -0.03 26.87
C ARG A 153 1.19 -0.95 26.05
N LEU A 154 2.08 -0.40 25.22
CA LEU A 154 3.00 -1.20 24.44
C LEU A 154 3.98 -1.96 25.34
N LEU A 155 4.53 -1.29 26.36
CA LEU A 155 5.43 -1.89 27.34
C LEU A 155 4.76 -3.06 28.06
N ALA A 156 3.54 -2.88 28.58
CA ALA A 156 2.78 -3.92 29.28
C ALA A 156 2.55 -5.16 28.38
N ARG A 157 2.20 -4.96 27.10
CA ARG A 157 2.06 -6.07 26.14
C ARG A 157 3.37 -6.81 25.90
N LEU A 158 4.47 -6.07 25.68
CA LEU A 158 5.78 -6.67 25.42
C LEU A 158 6.31 -7.43 26.65
N GLN A 159 6.11 -6.89 27.86
CA GLN A 159 6.46 -7.58 29.11
C GLN A 159 5.65 -8.86 29.30
N GLY A 160 4.35 -8.84 29.00
CA GLY A 160 3.50 -10.04 29.05
C GLY A 160 3.98 -11.13 28.10
N TRP A 161 4.49 -10.78 26.91
CA TRP A 161 5.07 -11.75 25.98
C TRP A 161 6.49 -12.17 26.33
N ALA A 162 7.29 -11.30 26.93
CA ALA A 162 8.66 -11.61 27.32
C ALA A 162 8.72 -12.73 28.37
N ARG A 163 7.66 -12.92 29.17
CA ARG A 163 7.51 -14.07 30.09
C ARG A 163 7.36 -15.42 29.38
N ARG A 164 7.10 -15.45 28.07
CA ARG A 164 6.95 -16.67 27.27
C ARG A 164 8.24 -16.98 26.51
N THR A 165 8.60 -18.25 26.40
CA THR A 165 9.73 -18.72 25.58
C THR A 165 9.37 -18.65 24.09
N LEU A 166 9.60 -17.49 23.48
CA LEU A 166 9.22 -17.23 22.08
C LEU A 166 10.41 -17.40 21.13
N SER A 167 10.18 -18.10 20.02
CA SER A 167 11.12 -18.12 18.89
C SER A 167 11.22 -16.74 18.22
N LEU A 168 12.33 -16.46 17.52
CA LEU A 168 12.47 -15.21 16.75
C LEU A 168 11.37 -15.04 15.70
N ALA A 169 10.89 -16.14 15.09
CA ALA A 169 9.76 -16.11 14.16
C ALA A 169 8.46 -15.68 14.85
N ALA A 170 8.18 -16.22 16.04
CA ALA A 170 7.01 -15.81 16.82
C ALA A 170 7.10 -14.34 17.25
N LYS A 171 8.29 -13.87 17.68
CA LYS A 171 8.53 -12.45 17.98
C LYS A 171 8.27 -11.58 16.75
N GLU A 172 8.72 -11.99 15.56
CA GLU A 172 8.50 -11.23 14.32
C GLU A 172 7.01 -11.02 14.07
N ILE A 173 6.23 -12.09 14.18
CA ILE A 173 4.78 -12.06 13.98
C ILE A 173 4.13 -11.11 14.99
N LEU A 174 4.40 -11.27 16.29
CA LEU A 174 3.81 -10.42 17.34
C LEU A 174 4.14 -8.94 17.16
N LEU A 175 5.38 -8.61 16.77
CA LEU A 175 5.77 -7.22 16.55
C LEU A 175 5.05 -6.60 15.34
N LYS A 176 4.85 -7.38 14.28
CA LYS A 176 4.18 -6.90 13.05
C LYS A 176 2.66 -6.83 13.19
N SER A 177 2.03 -7.84 13.78
CA SER A 177 0.57 -7.91 13.88
C SER A 177 0.02 -7.12 15.06
N VAL A 178 0.73 -7.06 16.18
CA VAL A 178 0.20 -6.44 17.42
C VAL A 178 0.95 -5.17 17.78
N ALA A 179 2.27 -5.20 17.95
CA ALA A 179 3.01 -4.01 18.41
C ALA A 179 2.89 -2.82 17.46
N SER A 180 2.91 -3.09 16.15
CA SER A 180 2.73 -2.06 15.11
C SER A 180 1.29 -1.57 15.01
N ALA A 181 0.31 -2.40 15.37
CA ALA A 181 -1.12 -2.06 15.29
C ALA A 181 -1.63 -1.31 16.53
N LEU A 182 -1.04 -1.53 17.70
CA LEU A 182 -1.48 -0.93 18.96
C LEU A 182 -1.55 0.61 18.92
N PRO A 183 -0.52 1.34 18.44
CA PRO A 183 -0.59 2.80 18.35
C PRO A 183 -1.33 3.30 17.09
N LEU A 184 -1.85 2.42 16.23
CA LEU A 184 -2.39 2.77 14.91
C LEU A 184 -3.51 3.81 15.00
N HIS A 185 -4.43 3.62 15.94
CA HIS A 185 -5.57 4.52 16.12
C HIS A 185 -5.11 5.95 16.43
N VAL A 186 -4.23 6.12 17.43
CA VAL A 186 -3.68 7.43 17.82
C VAL A 186 -2.82 8.04 16.72
N MET A 187 -1.94 7.24 16.09
CA MET A 187 -1.07 7.69 15.01
C MET A 187 -1.83 8.08 13.74
N SER A 188 -3.05 7.57 13.56
CA SER A 188 -3.89 7.95 12.43
C SER A 188 -4.53 9.32 12.60
N CYS A 189 -4.68 9.82 13.83
CA CYS A 189 -5.32 11.10 14.11
C CYS A 189 -4.32 12.21 14.47
N PHE A 190 -3.23 11.86 15.16
CA PHE A 190 -2.31 12.83 15.73
C PHE A 190 -0.85 12.55 15.38
N LYS A 191 -0.09 13.63 15.19
CA LYS A 191 1.37 13.61 15.16
C LYS A 191 1.85 13.26 16.56
N LEU A 192 2.56 12.16 16.70
CA LEU A 192 3.18 11.80 17.96
C LEU A 192 4.48 12.58 18.14
N PRO A 193 4.82 12.99 19.38
CA PRO A 193 6.14 13.55 19.67
C PRO A 193 7.27 12.61 19.21
N LEU A 194 8.33 13.17 18.64
CA LEU A 194 9.45 12.36 18.13
C LEU A 194 10.13 11.53 19.24
N SER A 195 10.20 12.07 20.45
CA SER A 195 10.68 11.38 21.64
C SER A 195 9.86 10.13 21.94
N LEU A 196 8.53 10.22 21.89
CA LEU A 196 7.63 9.07 22.05
C LEU A 196 7.86 8.02 20.95
N CYS A 197 7.91 8.43 19.68
CA CYS A 197 8.21 7.51 18.57
C CYS A 197 9.54 6.77 18.77
N ARG A 198 10.59 7.47 19.24
CA ARG A 198 11.89 6.87 19.57
C ARG A 198 11.79 5.94 20.78
N ALA A 199 10.97 6.24 21.78
CA ALA A 199 10.73 5.36 22.92
C ALA A 199 10.05 4.05 22.48
N LEU A 200 9.01 4.13 21.65
CA LEU A 200 8.34 2.95 21.07
C LEU A 200 9.31 2.10 20.22
N ASP A 201 10.13 2.73 19.36
CA ASP A 201 11.16 2.02 18.57
C ASP A 201 12.15 1.28 19.50
N ARG A 202 12.57 1.90 20.62
CA ARG A 202 13.46 1.27 21.61
C ARG A 202 12.81 0.07 22.30
N LEU A 203 11.53 0.16 22.68
CA LEU A 203 10.81 -0.94 23.32
C LEU A 203 10.73 -2.17 22.40
N VAL A 204 10.35 -1.95 21.14
CA VAL A 204 10.24 -3.02 20.13
C VAL A 204 11.61 -3.63 19.84
N ALA A 205 12.65 -2.81 19.70
CA ALA A 205 14.02 -3.28 19.50
C ALA A 205 14.53 -4.12 20.69
N ARG A 206 14.27 -3.68 21.91
CA ARG A 206 14.65 -4.39 23.15
C ARG A 206 13.94 -5.73 23.25
N PHE A 207 12.65 -5.80 22.91
CA PHE A 207 11.90 -7.06 22.88
C PHE A 207 12.44 -8.05 21.84
N TRP A 208 12.77 -7.56 20.64
CA TRP A 208 13.32 -8.38 19.56
C TRP A 208 14.62 -9.07 20.00
N TRP A 209 15.62 -8.29 20.41
CA TRP A 209 16.93 -8.82 20.82
C TRP A 209 16.87 -9.58 22.14
N GLY A 210 15.93 -9.24 23.02
CA GLY A 210 15.76 -9.86 24.33
C GLY A 210 16.50 -9.10 25.42
N VAL A 211 16.20 -9.46 26.67
CA VAL A 211 16.78 -8.87 27.88
C VAL A 211 17.31 -10.01 28.74
N GLU A 212 18.47 -9.79 29.35
CA GLU A 212 19.16 -10.71 30.25
C GLU A 212 19.76 -9.85 31.38
N ASP A 213 19.45 -10.18 32.63
CA ASP A 213 19.81 -9.41 33.83
C ASP A 213 19.53 -7.91 33.74
N GLY A 214 18.36 -7.57 33.20
CA GLY A 214 17.93 -6.18 32.98
C GLY A 214 18.62 -5.47 31.80
N ARG A 215 19.68 -6.02 31.22
CA ARG A 215 20.40 -5.49 30.06
C ARG A 215 19.87 -6.07 28.75
N THR A 216 19.91 -5.29 27.67
CA THR A 216 19.50 -5.81 26.35
C THR A 216 20.57 -6.79 25.87
N ARG A 217 20.17 -7.97 25.40
CA ARG A 217 21.07 -8.91 24.74
C ARG A 217 21.80 -8.24 23.57
N LEU A 218 22.91 -8.84 23.16
CA LEU A 218 23.77 -8.35 22.08
C LEU A 218 22.95 -7.97 20.83
N ARG A 219 23.12 -6.73 20.36
CA ARG A 219 22.42 -6.20 19.18
C ARG A 219 23.25 -6.46 17.93
N TRP A 220 22.89 -7.49 17.19
CA TRP A 220 23.59 -7.86 15.95
C TRP A 220 23.42 -6.84 14.82
N MET A 221 22.31 -6.10 14.84
CA MET A 221 22.02 -5.08 13.84
C MET A 221 21.29 -3.88 14.44
N SER A 222 21.58 -2.69 13.90
CA SER A 222 20.85 -1.47 14.28
C SER A 222 19.36 -1.57 13.90
N TRP A 223 18.50 -1.01 14.74
CA TRP A 223 17.05 -1.02 14.50
C TRP A 223 16.67 -0.39 13.16
N ARG A 224 17.41 0.63 12.72
CA ARG A 224 17.26 1.24 11.39
C ARG A 224 17.42 0.22 10.26
N LYS A 225 18.46 -0.61 10.31
CA LYS A 225 18.69 -1.66 9.29
C LYS A 225 17.66 -2.80 9.42
N MET A 226 17.21 -3.12 10.63
CA MET A 226 16.10 -4.08 10.86
C MET A 226 14.79 -3.64 10.21
N CYS A 227 14.52 -2.34 10.15
CA CYS A 227 13.32 -1.78 9.53
C CYS A 227 13.34 -1.72 8.00
N ARG A 228 14.45 -2.10 7.35
CA ARG A 228 14.51 -2.20 5.88
C ARG A 228 13.60 -3.31 5.38
N SER A 229 13.23 -3.26 4.10
CA SER A 229 12.42 -4.32 3.51
C SER A 229 13.16 -5.66 3.59
N LYS A 230 12.40 -6.76 3.59
CA LYS A 230 12.96 -8.11 3.52
C LYS A 230 13.79 -8.32 2.25
N HIS A 231 13.43 -7.65 1.16
CA HIS A 231 14.17 -7.68 -0.10
C HIS A 231 15.50 -6.92 -0.05
N ASP A 232 15.67 -6.00 0.90
CA ASP A 232 16.90 -5.25 1.13
C ASP A 232 17.68 -5.78 2.35
N GLY A 233 17.43 -7.04 2.73
CA GLY A 233 18.07 -7.72 3.86
C GLY A 233 17.59 -7.29 5.25
N GLY A 234 16.58 -6.44 5.38
CA GLY A 234 15.96 -6.14 6.67
C GLY A 234 14.94 -7.20 7.12
N MET A 235 14.25 -6.91 8.22
CA MET A 235 13.11 -7.72 8.70
C MET A 235 11.75 -7.11 8.34
N GLY A 236 11.71 -5.91 7.77
CA GLY A 236 10.47 -5.22 7.40
C GLY A 236 9.69 -4.70 8.61
N PHE A 237 10.37 -4.40 9.73
CA PHE A 237 9.75 -3.67 10.84
C PHE A 237 9.50 -2.21 10.47
N ARG A 238 8.54 -1.57 11.16
CA ARG A 238 8.18 -0.18 10.89
C ARG A 238 8.75 0.75 11.95
N ARG A 239 9.36 1.86 11.52
CA ARG A 239 9.74 2.96 12.42
C ARG A 239 8.51 3.83 12.70
N PHE A 240 8.19 4.06 13.97
CA PHE A 240 6.97 4.76 14.36
C PHE A 240 6.87 6.20 13.81
N LYS A 241 7.99 6.93 13.71
CA LYS A 241 8.03 8.28 13.10
C LYS A 241 7.44 8.30 11.69
N HIS A 242 7.98 7.48 10.79
CA HIS A 242 7.58 7.44 9.38
C HIS A 242 6.20 6.83 9.21
N PHE A 243 5.86 5.84 10.06
CA PHE A 243 4.55 5.22 10.02
C PHE A 243 3.45 6.21 10.45
N ASN A 244 3.68 7.00 11.49
CA ASN A 244 2.78 8.08 11.89
C ASN A 244 2.61 9.12 10.78
N GLN A 245 3.69 9.56 10.13
CA GLN A 245 3.59 10.50 9.02
C GLN A 245 2.78 9.93 7.83
N ALA A 246 3.01 8.67 7.46
CA ALA A 246 2.28 8.00 6.39
C ALA A 246 0.78 7.85 6.70
N LEU A 247 0.42 7.57 7.96
CA LEU A 247 -0.97 7.51 8.39
C LEU A 247 -1.64 8.88 8.34
N LEU A 248 -0.95 9.94 8.75
CA LEU A 248 -1.47 11.30 8.68
C LEU A 248 -1.59 11.82 7.24
N ALA A 249 -0.70 11.37 6.34
CA ALA A 249 -0.82 11.66 4.91
C ALA A 249 -2.11 11.07 4.32
N LYS A 250 -2.62 9.95 4.86
CA LYS A 250 -3.92 9.39 4.48
C LYS A 250 -5.09 10.34 4.78
N ILE A 251 -5.03 11.10 5.87
CA ILE A 251 -6.06 12.13 6.14
C ILE A 251 -5.98 13.21 5.05
N GLY A 252 -4.77 13.68 4.72
CA GLY A 252 -4.58 14.65 3.65
C GLY A 252 -5.10 14.16 2.30
N TRP A 253 -4.87 12.89 1.97
CA TRP A 253 -5.42 12.25 0.77
C TRP A 253 -6.94 12.25 0.77
N ARG A 254 -7.59 11.87 1.89
CA ARG A 254 -9.06 11.91 2.02
C ARG A 254 -9.64 13.30 1.82
N ILE A 255 -8.95 14.35 2.26
CA ILE A 255 -9.39 15.74 2.05
C ILE A 255 -9.38 16.10 0.54
N LEU A 256 -8.45 15.52 -0.23
CA LEU A 256 -8.36 15.72 -1.68
C LEU A 256 -9.37 14.87 -2.45
N GLU A 257 -9.53 13.61 -2.05
CA GLU A 257 -10.40 12.62 -2.71
C GLU A 257 -11.88 12.88 -2.47
N ASP A 258 -12.27 13.27 -1.24
CA ASP A 258 -13.64 13.64 -0.89
C ASP A 258 -13.68 15.02 -0.19
N PRO A 259 -13.68 16.11 -0.97
CA PRO A 259 -13.82 17.47 -0.44
C PRO A 259 -15.19 17.74 0.21
N SER A 260 -16.19 16.90 -0.06
CA SER A 260 -17.56 17.03 0.46
C SER A 260 -17.72 16.43 1.85
N SER A 261 -16.82 15.52 2.24
CA SER A 261 -16.79 14.92 3.57
C SER A 261 -16.87 15.97 4.68
N LEU A 262 -17.53 15.62 5.80
CA LEU A 262 -17.64 16.50 6.96
C LEU A 262 -16.26 16.98 7.43
N LEU A 263 -15.27 16.08 7.44
CA LEU A 263 -13.89 16.37 7.80
C LEU A 263 -13.28 17.45 6.90
N ALA A 264 -13.36 17.28 5.57
CA ALA A 264 -12.81 18.22 4.61
C ALA A 264 -13.48 19.60 4.70
N ARG A 265 -14.82 19.64 4.80
CA ARG A 265 -15.58 20.90 4.95
C ARG A 265 -15.22 21.65 6.23
N VAL A 266 -15.08 20.94 7.36
CA VAL A 266 -14.66 21.52 8.64
C VAL A 266 -13.26 22.11 8.56
N TYR A 267 -12.29 21.36 8.03
CA TYR A 267 -10.91 21.85 7.88
C TYR A 267 -10.82 23.01 6.89
N LYS A 268 -11.54 22.96 5.76
CA LYS A 268 -11.60 24.04 4.77
C LYS A 268 -12.15 25.31 5.39
N GLY A 269 -13.33 25.23 6.02
CA GLY A 269 -13.97 26.39 6.65
C GLY A 269 -13.13 27.05 7.74
N LYS A 270 -12.34 26.26 8.50
CA LYS A 270 -11.52 26.77 9.60
C LYS A 270 -10.11 27.23 9.20
N TYR A 271 -9.43 26.50 8.32
CA TYR A 271 -7.98 26.69 8.09
C TYR A 271 -7.62 27.19 6.69
N PHE A 272 -8.42 26.89 5.67
CA PHE A 272 -8.16 27.32 4.29
C PHE A 272 -9.47 27.73 3.56
N PRO A 273 -10.20 28.72 4.08
CA PRO A 273 -11.54 29.04 3.60
C PRO A 273 -11.60 29.61 2.17
N THR A 274 -10.52 30.19 1.68
CA THR A 274 -10.40 30.81 0.35
C THR A 274 -9.34 30.14 -0.53
N GLY A 275 -8.61 29.16 -0.01
CA GLY A 275 -7.44 28.57 -0.66
C GLY A 275 -7.59 27.06 -0.86
N SER A 276 -6.50 26.44 -1.32
CA SER A 276 -6.41 24.99 -1.48
C SER A 276 -5.80 24.34 -0.25
N PHE A 277 -6.13 23.06 -0.03
CA PHE A 277 -5.49 22.26 1.01
C PHE A 277 -3.97 22.16 0.82
N LEU A 278 -3.50 22.10 -0.42
CA LEU A 278 -2.09 21.94 -0.77
C LEU A 278 -1.25 23.17 -0.39
N SER A 279 -1.79 24.38 -0.58
CA SER A 279 -1.09 25.64 -0.27
C SER A 279 -1.37 26.19 1.14
N ALA A 280 -2.28 25.59 1.91
CA ALA A 280 -2.66 26.09 3.23
C ALA A 280 -1.45 26.21 4.20
N THR A 281 -1.40 27.26 5.02
CA THR A 281 -0.34 27.44 6.02
C THR A 281 -0.89 27.33 7.44
N ALA A 282 0.00 27.06 8.40
CA ALA A 282 -0.35 27.13 9.80
C ALA A 282 -0.48 28.61 10.21
N ARG A 283 -1.72 29.11 10.38
CA ARG A 283 -1.98 30.41 11.01
C ARG A 283 -1.62 30.38 12.51
N SER A 284 -1.66 31.54 13.18
CA SER A 284 -1.42 31.63 14.63
C SER A 284 -2.31 30.68 15.44
N ARG A 285 -1.72 29.95 16.39
CA ARG A 285 -2.37 28.98 17.31
C ARG A 285 -3.22 27.90 16.60
N PRO A 286 -2.67 27.09 15.68
CA PRO A 286 -3.41 26.01 15.04
C PRO A 286 -3.67 24.86 16.02
N SER A 287 -4.74 24.09 15.79
CA SER A 287 -4.99 22.89 16.58
C SER A 287 -3.91 21.84 16.32
N TRP A 288 -3.63 20.97 17.29
CA TRP A 288 -2.69 19.87 17.08
C TRP A 288 -3.16 18.92 15.98
N GLY A 289 -4.47 18.68 15.86
CA GLY A 289 -5.05 17.94 14.75
C GLY A 289 -4.66 18.55 13.40
N TRP A 290 -4.81 19.86 13.22
CA TRP A 290 -4.39 20.54 11.99
C TRP A 290 -2.88 20.45 11.74
N GLN A 291 -2.06 20.66 12.77
CA GLN A 291 -0.60 20.47 12.65
C GLN A 291 -0.23 19.03 12.25
N SER A 292 -1.03 18.05 12.66
CA SER A 292 -0.86 16.64 12.30
C SER A 292 -1.19 16.40 10.84
N VAL A 293 -2.30 16.96 10.35
CA VAL A 293 -2.66 16.93 8.93
C VAL A 293 -1.59 17.61 8.06
N LEU A 294 -1.10 18.78 8.45
CA LEU A 294 -0.01 19.48 7.74
C LEU A 294 1.28 18.66 7.71
N TYR A 295 1.61 17.94 8.79
CA TYR A 295 2.77 17.04 8.82
C TYR A 295 2.64 15.86 7.86
N GLY A 296 1.44 15.29 7.73
CA GLY A 296 1.12 14.29 6.70
C GLY A 296 1.19 14.88 5.29
N ARG A 297 0.66 16.09 5.09
CA ARG A 297 0.65 16.79 3.79
C ARG A 297 2.06 17.03 3.24
N GLN A 298 3.05 17.30 4.08
CA GLN A 298 4.45 17.44 3.65
C GLN A 298 4.97 16.20 2.91
N LEU A 299 4.58 15.01 3.38
CA LEU A 299 4.90 13.75 2.71
C LEU A 299 4.02 13.57 1.47
N LEU A 300 2.74 13.92 1.57
CA LEU A 300 1.78 13.81 0.48
C LEU A 300 2.26 14.60 -0.75
N LEU A 301 2.65 15.86 -0.59
CA LEU A 301 3.16 16.72 -1.67
C LEU A 301 4.35 16.10 -2.43
N ARG A 302 5.18 15.28 -1.76
CA ARG A 302 6.32 14.62 -2.40
C ARG A 302 5.96 13.40 -3.25
N GLY A 303 4.77 12.85 -3.05
CA GLY A 303 4.28 11.70 -3.82
C GLY A 303 3.05 12.03 -4.66
N LEU A 304 2.58 13.28 -4.67
CA LEU A 304 1.48 13.73 -5.52
C LEU A 304 2.03 14.11 -6.89
N ARG A 305 1.35 13.65 -7.94
CA ARG A 305 1.64 14.02 -9.32
C ARG A 305 0.34 14.27 -10.05
N TRP A 306 0.32 15.24 -10.94
CA TRP A 306 -0.79 15.40 -11.89
C TRP A 306 -0.72 14.34 -12.99
N GLN A 307 -1.83 13.68 -13.20
CA GLN A 307 -2.11 12.92 -14.41
C GLN A 307 -2.80 13.86 -15.40
N VAL A 308 -2.13 14.11 -16.53
CA VAL A 308 -2.61 15.01 -17.57
C VAL A 308 -3.81 14.38 -18.27
N GLY A 309 -4.90 15.13 -18.32
CA GLY A 309 -6.03 14.93 -19.22
C GLY A 309 -6.03 16.06 -20.25
N ASN A 310 -6.91 17.04 -20.06
CA ASN A 310 -7.03 18.24 -20.91
C ASN A 310 -5.99 19.33 -20.60
N GLY A 311 -5.21 19.21 -19.53
CA GLY A 311 -4.10 20.09 -19.17
C GLY A 311 -4.50 21.48 -18.66
N ARG A 312 -5.80 21.76 -18.49
CA ARG A 312 -6.30 23.10 -18.10
C ARG A 312 -5.99 23.44 -16.64
N SER A 313 -5.87 22.43 -15.78
CA SER A 313 -5.65 22.62 -14.34
C SER A 313 -4.17 22.62 -13.95
N VAL A 314 -3.27 22.18 -14.84
CA VAL A 314 -1.86 21.91 -14.53
C VAL A 314 -0.96 23.05 -14.99
N SER A 315 -0.17 23.61 -14.09
CA SER A 315 0.92 24.56 -14.40
C SER A 315 2.08 23.82 -15.04
N ALA A 316 2.43 24.16 -16.29
CA ALA A 316 3.40 23.41 -17.07
C ALA A 316 4.82 23.46 -16.48
N LEU A 317 5.17 24.56 -15.80
CA LEU A 317 6.51 24.83 -15.27
C LEU A 317 6.65 24.59 -13.75
N GLU A 318 5.55 24.64 -13.00
CA GLU A 318 5.59 24.59 -11.53
C GLU A 318 5.12 23.25 -10.97
N ASP A 319 4.17 22.59 -11.64
CA ASP A 319 3.58 21.35 -11.15
C ASP A 319 4.41 20.12 -11.56
N SER A 320 4.40 19.09 -10.70
CA SER A 320 4.93 17.78 -11.07
C SER A 320 3.86 16.98 -11.81
N TRP A 321 3.99 16.88 -13.13
CA TRP A 321 3.05 16.15 -14.00
C TRP A 321 3.72 15.09 -14.89
N VAL A 322 5.04 15.21 -15.14
CA VAL A 322 5.82 14.27 -15.95
C VAL A 322 6.32 13.09 -15.09
N PRO A 323 5.87 11.84 -15.35
CA PRO A 323 6.18 10.72 -14.46
C PRO A 323 7.67 10.39 -14.36
N ALA A 324 8.43 10.50 -15.45
CA ALA A 324 9.86 10.21 -15.46
C ALA A 324 10.73 11.25 -14.72
N LEU A 325 10.19 12.44 -14.44
CA LEU A 325 10.89 13.55 -13.80
C LEU A 325 10.43 13.80 -12.36
N HIS A 326 9.37 13.11 -11.92
CA HIS A 326 8.83 13.21 -10.57
C HIS A 326 9.92 12.94 -9.51
N PRO A 327 9.99 13.72 -8.40
CA PRO A 327 9.05 14.75 -7.95
C PRO A 327 9.28 16.16 -8.52
N GLN A 328 10.21 16.34 -9.44
CA GLN A 328 10.50 17.66 -10.00
C GLN A 328 9.51 18.00 -11.14
N PRO A 329 9.23 19.29 -11.36
CA PRO A 329 8.62 19.74 -12.61
C PRO A 329 9.59 19.53 -13.79
N PRO A 330 9.09 19.51 -15.03
CA PRO A 330 9.96 19.43 -16.21
C PRO A 330 10.92 20.62 -16.28
N LEU A 331 12.19 20.35 -16.62
CA LEU A 331 13.20 21.39 -16.77
C LEU A 331 12.88 22.27 -17.97
N ALA A 332 12.70 23.56 -17.71
CA ALA A 332 12.49 24.60 -18.71
C ALA A 332 13.72 24.77 -19.62
N ASN A 333 13.51 25.32 -20.80
CA ASN A 333 14.58 25.74 -21.70
C ASN A 333 15.34 26.93 -21.07
N PRO A 334 16.66 26.83 -20.82
CA PRO A 334 17.45 27.89 -20.19
C PRO A 334 17.42 29.23 -20.93
N LEU A 335 17.10 29.22 -22.23
CA LEU A 335 17.04 30.41 -23.07
C LEU A 335 15.73 31.20 -22.94
N VAL A 336 14.73 30.64 -22.24
CA VAL A 336 13.45 31.31 -21.99
C VAL A 336 13.54 32.10 -20.69
N LEU A 337 13.50 33.43 -20.79
CA LEU A 337 13.27 34.29 -19.63
C LEU A 337 11.83 34.06 -19.16
N PRO A 338 11.58 33.69 -17.89
CA PRO A 338 10.23 33.53 -17.39
C PRO A 338 9.53 34.90 -17.39
N ARG A 339 8.76 35.20 -18.43
CA ARG A 339 7.76 36.27 -18.39
C ARG A 339 6.60 35.79 -17.53
N GLU A 340 6.04 36.68 -16.73
CA GLU A 340 4.85 36.41 -15.92
C GLU A 340 3.69 35.98 -16.81
N GLY A 341 3.41 34.68 -16.81
CA GLY A 341 2.35 34.05 -17.58
C GLY A 341 2.23 32.58 -17.17
N ILE A 342 1.06 32.18 -16.69
CA ILE A 342 0.78 30.84 -16.19
C ILE A 342 0.67 29.88 -17.40
N LEU A 343 1.79 29.43 -17.96
CA LEU A 343 1.81 28.42 -19.02
C LEU A 343 1.10 27.17 -18.50
N LYS A 344 -0.02 26.79 -19.12
CA LYS A 344 -0.76 25.57 -18.78
C LYS A 344 -0.31 24.42 -19.67
N VAL A 345 -0.50 23.19 -19.20
CA VAL A 345 -0.23 22.01 -20.03
C VAL A 345 -1.16 21.99 -21.25
N ALA A 346 -2.39 22.51 -21.13
CA ALA A 346 -3.32 22.69 -22.24
C ALA A 346 -2.71 23.48 -23.41
N ASP A 347 -1.86 24.47 -23.14
CA ASP A 347 -1.23 25.30 -24.18
C ASP A 347 -0.23 24.52 -25.03
N LEU A 348 0.29 23.40 -24.50
CA LEU A 348 1.25 22.51 -25.17
C LEU A 348 0.58 21.43 -26.03
N LEU A 349 -0.75 21.31 -25.95
CA LEU A 349 -1.52 20.31 -26.68
C LEU A 349 -1.97 20.87 -28.04
N CYS A 350 -2.01 20.00 -29.04
CA CYS A 350 -2.71 20.30 -30.29
C CYS A 350 -4.22 20.04 -30.08
N PRO A 351 -5.10 21.04 -30.32
CA PRO A 351 -6.54 20.90 -30.06
C PRO A 351 -7.17 19.71 -30.80
N GLY A 352 -7.89 18.84 -30.08
CA GLY A 352 -8.70 17.76 -30.66
C GLY A 352 -7.92 16.55 -31.22
N GLU A 353 -6.59 16.61 -31.29
CA GLU A 353 -5.79 15.59 -31.98
C GLU A 353 -5.15 14.57 -31.04
N GLY A 354 -5.13 14.83 -29.72
CA GLY A 354 -4.48 13.96 -28.73
C GLY A 354 -2.97 13.86 -28.94
N ARG A 355 -2.32 14.95 -29.39
CA ARG A 355 -0.87 15.03 -29.60
C ARG A 355 -0.26 16.31 -29.00
N TRP A 356 1.04 16.25 -28.73
CA TRP A 356 1.81 17.40 -28.27
C TRP A 356 2.23 18.31 -29.45
N SER A 357 2.22 19.62 -29.22
CA SER A 357 2.80 20.59 -30.15
C SER A 357 4.33 20.58 -30.03
N GLU A 358 5.02 20.03 -31.04
CA GLU A 358 6.48 19.91 -31.01
C GLU A 358 7.18 21.27 -30.94
N GLU A 359 6.67 22.25 -31.67
CA GLU A 359 7.19 23.63 -31.69
C GLU A 359 7.17 24.24 -30.29
N LYS A 360 6.02 24.18 -29.60
CA LYS A 360 5.88 24.72 -28.24
C LYS A 360 6.74 23.94 -27.24
N LEU A 361 6.84 22.62 -27.38
CA LEU A 361 7.72 21.83 -26.50
C LEU A 361 9.20 22.24 -26.65
N CYS A 362 9.69 22.42 -27.88
CA CYS A 362 11.04 22.88 -28.17
C CYS A 362 11.31 24.31 -27.68
N GLN A 363 10.28 25.16 -27.71
CA GLN A 363 10.37 26.51 -27.19
C GLN A 363 10.59 26.50 -25.67
N TRP A 364 9.77 25.75 -24.91
CA TRP A 364 9.67 25.91 -23.46
C TRP A 364 10.51 24.92 -22.62
N PHE A 365 10.95 23.79 -23.17
CA PHE A 365 11.57 22.71 -22.36
C PHE A 365 12.93 22.24 -22.89
N SER A 366 13.75 21.67 -22.01
CA SER A 366 15.00 21.02 -22.41
C SER A 366 14.76 19.74 -23.21
N PRO A 367 15.69 19.29 -24.09
CA PRO A 367 15.53 18.07 -24.88
C PRO A 367 15.22 16.81 -24.06
N ALA A 368 15.81 16.70 -22.86
CA ALA A 368 15.53 15.60 -21.93
C ALA A 368 14.08 15.63 -21.42
N SER A 369 13.57 16.82 -21.07
CA SER A 369 12.17 17.01 -20.68
C SER A 369 11.22 16.71 -21.83
N ILE A 370 11.51 17.17 -23.05
CA ILE A 370 10.68 16.92 -24.24
C ILE A 370 10.51 15.42 -24.48
N LYS A 371 11.60 14.64 -24.40
CA LYS A 371 11.54 13.18 -24.54
C LYS A 371 10.62 12.55 -23.49
N ALA A 372 10.72 12.99 -22.24
CA ALA A 372 9.87 12.49 -21.15
C ALA A 372 8.40 12.91 -21.29
N ILE A 373 8.12 14.12 -21.77
CA ILE A 373 6.77 14.63 -22.03
C ILE A 373 6.10 13.86 -23.16
N LYS A 374 6.80 13.65 -24.28
CA LYS A 374 6.28 12.89 -25.44
C LYS A 374 5.91 11.43 -25.10
N ALA A 375 6.49 10.87 -24.04
CA ALA A 375 6.16 9.53 -23.55
C ALA A 375 4.84 9.46 -22.76
N ILE A 376 4.17 10.59 -22.51
CA ILE A 376 2.89 10.63 -21.80
C ILE A 376 1.76 10.40 -22.81
N PRO A 377 0.93 9.36 -22.64
CA PRO A 377 -0.21 9.11 -23.51
C PRO A 377 -1.31 10.16 -23.28
N LEU A 378 -1.85 10.70 -24.37
CA LEU A 378 -2.92 11.72 -24.36
C LEU A 378 -4.23 11.17 -24.91
N SER A 379 -5.33 11.57 -24.27
CA SER A 379 -6.70 11.29 -24.71
C SER A 379 -7.11 12.22 -25.84
N ARG A 380 -7.95 11.75 -26.78
CA ARG A 380 -8.63 12.63 -27.77
C ARG A 380 -9.94 13.23 -27.24
N GLN A 381 -10.47 12.65 -26.15
CA GLN A 381 -11.66 13.13 -25.44
C GLN A 381 -11.30 14.19 -24.38
N ASP A 382 -12.23 15.12 -24.09
CA ASP A 382 -12.07 16.11 -23.02
C ASP A 382 -12.21 15.45 -21.63
N ILE A 383 -11.09 14.90 -21.16
CA ILE A 383 -10.97 14.24 -19.86
C ILE A 383 -10.26 15.20 -18.90
N GLY A 384 -10.84 15.42 -17.72
CA GLY A 384 -10.26 16.33 -16.74
C GLY A 384 -8.92 15.85 -16.17
N ASP A 385 -8.03 16.78 -15.86
CA ASP A 385 -6.79 16.49 -15.12
C ASP A 385 -7.10 15.90 -13.75
N LYS A 386 -6.29 14.92 -13.32
CA LYS A 386 -6.47 14.25 -12.01
C LYS A 386 -5.20 14.29 -11.19
N LEU A 387 -5.32 14.65 -9.93
CA LEU A 387 -4.21 14.52 -8.99
C LEU A 387 -4.15 13.09 -8.46
N ILE A 388 -3.00 12.43 -8.63
CA ILE A 388 -2.81 11.02 -8.29
C ILE A 388 -1.61 10.81 -7.36
N TRP A 389 -1.58 9.65 -6.73
CA TRP A 389 -0.46 9.20 -5.90
C TRP A 389 0.57 8.45 -6.76
N HIS A 390 1.76 9.03 -6.94
CA HIS A 390 2.78 8.52 -7.86
C HIS A 390 3.41 7.19 -7.42
N GLU A 391 3.49 6.90 -6.11
CA GLU A 391 4.19 5.73 -5.59
C GLU A 391 3.46 4.40 -5.78
N THR A 392 2.33 4.39 -6.51
CA THR A 392 1.58 3.17 -6.86
C THR A 392 1.19 3.16 -8.33
N GLY A 393 1.10 1.96 -8.91
CA GLY A 393 0.75 1.78 -10.32
C GLY A 393 -0.72 2.12 -10.65
N ASP A 394 -1.59 2.15 -9.64
CA ASP A 394 -3.01 2.53 -9.73
C ASP A 394 -3.25 4.03 -9.47
N GLY A 395 -2.25 4.76 -9.02
CA GLY A 395 -2.42 6.18 -8.66
C GLY A 395 -3.16 6.38 -7.33
N VAL A 396 -3.42 5.31 -6.58
CA VAL A 396 -4.18 5.33 -5.32
C VAL A 396 -3.25 5.39 -4.13
N PHE A 397 -3.54 6.28 -3.20
CA PHE A 397 -2.76 6.38 -1.98
C PHE A 397 -2.82 5.10 -1.13
N SER A 398 -1.66 4.56 -0.78
CA SER A 398 -1.53 3.54 0.26
C SER A 398 -0.59 3.99 1.38
N VAL A 399 -0.93 3.66 2.63
CA VAL A 399 -0.05 3.94 3.79
C VAL A 399 1.29 3.20 3.64
N LYS A 400 1.29 2.04 2.99
CA LYS A 400 2.50 1.25 2.72
C LYS A 400 3.47 2.00 1.81
N SER A 401 3.01 2.47 0.65
CA SER A 401 3.83 3.24 -0.29
C SER A 401 4.27 4.57 0.31
N ALA A 402 3.38 5.28 1.02
CA ALA A 402 3.73 6.52 1.72
C ALA A 402 4.80 6.31 2.80
N TYR A 403 4.76 5.19 3.54
CA TYR A 403 5.81 4.84 4.50
C TYR A 403 7.16 4.65 3.81
N HIS A 404 7.20 3.97 2.66
CA HIS A 404 8.44 3.76 1.90
C HIS A 404 9.01 5.09 1.38
N LEU A 405 8.16 5.97 0.84
CA LEU A 405 8.55 7.32 0.44
C LEU A 405 9.12 8.12 1.62
N ALA A 406 8.46 8.08 2.79
CA ALA A 406 8.92 8.78 3.98
C ALA A 406 10.31 8.32 4.44
N VAL A 407 10.58 7.00 4.36
CA VAL A 407 11.89 6.43 4.68
C VAL A 407 12.95 6.84 3.64
N ALA A 408 12.60 6.85 2.35
CA ALA A 408 13.51 7.27 1.28
C ALA A 408 13.90 8.75 1.42
N VAL A 409 12.93 9.61 1.73
CA VAL A 409 13.15 11.04 2.00
C VAL A 409 14.09 11.26 3.20
N ASP A 410 13.86 10.56 4.32
CA ASP A 410 14.72 10.64 5.52
C ASP A 410 16.16 10.19 5.20
N ALA A 411 16.33 9.21 4.30
CA ALA A 411 17.65 8.72 3.88
C ALA A 411 18.41 9.74 3.02
N GLN A 412 17.74 10.37 2.04
CA GLN A 412 18.33 11.39 1.16
C GLN A 412 18.79 12.63 1.96
N GLN A 413 17.95 13.10 2.89
CA GLN A 413 18.27 14.29 3.70
C GLN A 413 19.40 14.05 4.70
N GLY A 414 19.60 12.80 5.14
CA GLY A 414 20.60 12.48 6.16
C GLY A 414 22.01 12.20 5.62
N HIS A 415 22.29 12.35 4.32
CA HIS A 415 23.57 11.95 3.70
C HIS A 415 23.90 10.46 3.94
N TRP A 416 22.88 9.60 4.02
CA TRP A 416 23.07 8.17 4.26
C TRP A 416 22.77 7.41 2.97
N GLY A 417 23.83 6.96 2.28
CA GLY A 417 23.70 6.17 1.06
C GLY A 417 22.99 4.81 1.29
N PRO A 418 22.38 4.23 0.25
CA PRO A 418 21.83 2.88 0.32
C PRO A 418 22.95 1.89 0.63
N THR A 419 22.96 1.38 1.86
CA THR A 419 24.05 0.51 2.37
C THR A 419 23.92 -0.95 1.90
N VAL A 420 23.12 -1.22 0.85
CA VAL A 420 22.94 -2.57 0.29
C VAL A 420 23.19 -2.47 -1.20
N SER A 421 24.15 -3.25 -1.70
CA SER A 421 24.38 -3.37 -3.13
C SER A 421 23.10 -3.88 -3.79
N LEU A 422 22.64 -3.22 -4.85
CA LEU A 422 21.51 -3.70 -5.66
C LEU A 422 21.74 -5.16 -6.13
N MET A 423 23.00 -5.59 -6.20
CA MET A 423 23.40 -6.96 -6.52
C MET A 423 22.96 -8.00 -5.49
N ASP A 424 22.72 -7.62 -4.22
CA ASP A 424 22.30 -8.55 -3.17
C ASP A 424 20.78 -8.81 -3.14
N ARG A 425 19.98 -7.93 -3.74
CA ARG A 425 18.51 -7.99 -3.69
C ARG A 425 17.91 -9.31 -4.21
N PRO A 426 18.41 -9.91 -5.31
CA PRO A 426 17.91 -11.20 -5.81
C PRO A 426 18.04 -12.32 -4.77
N SER A 427 19.16 -12.37 -4.03
CA SER A 427 19.40 -13.40 -3.02
C SER A 427 18.41 -13.32 -1.85
N TRP A 428 18.05 -12.11 -1.42
CA TRP A 428 17.03 -11.90 -0.40
C TRP A 428 15.64 -12.28 -0.87
N ILE A 429 15.26 -11.90 -2.10
CA ILE A 429 13.99 -12.32 -2.71
C ILE A 429 13.89 -13.84 -2.73
N ARG A 430 14.97 -14.53 -3.17
CA ARG A 430 15.05 -15.99 -3.22
C ARG A 430 14.86 -16.60 -1.83
N LEU A 431 15.60 -16.15 -0.81
CA LEU A 431 15.50 -16.64 0.57
C LEU A 431 14.08 -16.56 1.12
N TRP A 432 13.42 -15.41 0.97
CA TRP A 432 12.09 -15.22 1.55
C TRP A 432 11.00 -15.98 0.78
N GLY A 433 11.24 -16.25 -0.51
CA GLY A 433 10.38 -17.09 -1.37
C GLY A 433 10.52 -18.60 -1.16
N LEU A 434 11.50 -19.08 -0.38
CA LEU A 434 11.70 -20.51 -0.16
C LEU A 434 10.48 -21.17 0.53
N PRO A 435 10.08 -22.39 0.16
CA PRO A 435 8.97 -23.11 0.78
C PRO A 435 9.40 -23.80 2.08
N ILE A 436 10.03 -23.08 3.00
CA ILE A 436 10.56 -23.60 4.28
C ILE A 436 9.92 -22.90 5.49
N PRO A 437 9.88 -23.55 6.67
CA PRO A 437 9.40 -22.93 7.90
C PRO A 437 10.01 -21.54 8.19
N PRO A 438 9.21 -20.55 8.66
CA PRO A 438 9.68 -19.17 8.90
C PRO A 438 10.89 -19.06 9.83
N LYS A 439 10.99 -19.95 10.84
CA LYS A 439 12.13 -20.03 11.75
C LYS A 439 13.46 -20.24 11.01
N LEU A 440 13.44 -21.03 9.95
CA LEU A 440 14.65 -21.35 9.17
C LEU A 440 14.99 -20.23 8.20
N LYS A 441 13.98 -19.53 7.66
CA LYS A 441 14.23 -18.31 6.88
C LYS A 441 14.97 -17.26 7.72
N ILE A 442 14.59 -17.10 8.99
CA ILE A 442 15.30 -16.22 9.93
C ILE A 442 16.71 -16.74 10.21
N PHE A 443 16.88 -18.06 10.38
CA PHE A 443 18.21 -18.64 10.54
C PHE A 443 19.13 -18.36 9.35
N LEU A 444 18.68 -18.61 8.11
CA LEU A 444 19.45 -18.28 6.90
C LEU A 444 19.71 -16.77 6.79
N TRP A 445 18.75 -15.94 7.19
CA TRP A 445 18.93 -14.50 7.23
C TRP A 445 20.03 -14.10 8.23
N GLN A 446 20.11 -14.75 9.41
CA GLN A 446 21.20 -14.55 10.36
C GLN A 446 22.54 -14.99 9.78
N VAL A 447 22.58 -16.14 9.09
CA VAL A 447 23.78 -16.63 8.40
C VAL A 447 24.27 -15.60 7.37
N MET A 448 23.38 -15.15 6.48
CA MET A 448 23.71 -14.22 5.39
C MET A 448 24.20 -12.85 5.88
N HIS A 449 23.86 -12.47 7.10
CA HIS A 449 24.32 -11.24 7.75
C HIS A 449 25.49 -11.41 8.72
N ARG A 450 26.01 -12.64 8.89
CA ARG A 450 27.02 -12.96 9.90
C ARG A 450 26.56 -12.69 11.35
N PHE A 451 25.30 -12.99 11.65
CA PHE A 451 24.70 -12.79 12.98
C PHE A 451 24.66 -14.05 13.85
N LEU A 452 25.21 -15.17 13.38
CA LEU A 452 25.33 -16.35 14.22
C LEU A 452 26.44 -16.14 15.26
N PRO A 453 26.20 -16.48 16.55
CA PRO A 453 27.19 -16.34 17.62
C PRO A 453 28.26 -17.44 17.57
N THR A 454 29.06 -17.44 16.51
CA THR A 454 30.34 -18.18 16.49
C THR A 454 31.34 -17.53 17.44
N THR A 455 32.35 -18.27 17.91
CA THR A 455 33.34 -17.70 18.83
C THR A 455 34.05 -16.49 18.24
N GLU A 456 34.35 -16.49 16.94
CA GLU A 456 34.90 -15.34 16.24
C GLU A 456 33.97 -14.12 16.30
N ALA A 457 32.70 -14.28 15.88
CA ALA A 457 31.75 -13.18 15.82
C ALA A 457 31.41 -12.59 17.21
N LEU A 458 31.52 -13.41 18.25
CA LEU A 458 31.41 -13.00 19.65
C LEU A 458 32.65 -12.23 20.13
N ARG A 459 33.85 -12.68 19.78
CA ARG A 459 35.12 -12.00 20.10
C ARG A 459 35.27 -10.66 19.40
N GLU A 460 34.82 -10.54 18.15
CA GLU A 460 34.71 -9.25 17.43
C GLU A 460 33.82 -8.22 18.15
N ARG A 461 33.03 -8.66 19.13
CA ARG A 461 32.11 -7.84 19.92
C ARG A 461 32.46 -7.88 21.41
N ASP A 462 33.72 -8.14 21.72
CA ASP A 462 34.31 -8.12 23.06
C ASP A 462 33.67 -9.11 24.06
N VAL A 463 33.05 -10.19 23.55
CA VAL A 463 32.57 -11.28 24.41
C VAL A 463 33.71 -12.28 24.63
N MET A 464 34.05 -12.54 25.89
CA MET A 464 35.10 -13.48 26.26
C MET A 464 34.64 -14.92 26.06
N VAL A 465 35.14 -15.57 25.00
CA VAL A 465 34.92 -16.98 24.69
C VAL A 465 36.20 -17.61 24.15
N HIS A 466 36.34 -18.92 24.37
CA HIS A 466 37.47 -19.67 23.82
C HIS A 466 37.43 -19.66 22.28
N PRO A 467 38.56 -19.42 21.58
CA PRO A 467 38.54 -19.22 20.13
C PRO A 467 38.28 -20.50 19.33
N ARG A 468 38.70 -21.67 19.85
CA ARG A 468 38.57 -22.94 19.12
C ARG A 468 37.12 -23.37 18.92
N CYS A 469 36.88 -24.06 17.82
CA CYS A 469 35.63 -24.72 17.50
C CYS A 469 35.22 -25.67 18.63
N PRO A 470 34.02 -25.50 19.23
CA PRO A 470 33.58 -26.34 20.34
C PRO A 470 33.28 -27.78 19.91
N VAL A 471 33.16 -28.04 18.61
CA VAL A 471 32.87 -29.37 18.07
C VAL A 471 34.14 -30.17 17.81
N CYS A 472 35.08 -29.64 17.01
CA CYS A 472 36.28 -30.38 16.61
C CYS A 472 37.54 -30.03 17.43
N TRP A 473 37.51 -28.94 18.20
CA TRP A 473 38.64 -28.41 18.98
C TRP A 473 39.94 -28.13 18.19
N GLY A 474 39.90 -28.17 16.86
CA GLY A 474 41.09 -28.08 15.99
C GLY A 474 41.45 -26.67 15.52
N ALA A 475 40.48 -25.88 15.04
CA ALA A 475 40.71 -24.52 14.51
C ALA A 475 39.76 -23.50 15.18
N SER A 476 39.93 -22.21 14.91
CA SER A 476 39.03 -21.16 15.40
C SER A 476 37.62 -21.30 14.80
N GLU A 477 36.57 -21.02 15.59
CA GLU A 477 35.18 -21.10 15.09
C GLU A 477 34.78 -19.87 14.26
N THR A 478 35.08 -19.93 12.96
CA THR A 478 34.49 -19.05 11.95
C THR A 478 33.23 -19.69 11.36
N MET A 479 32.42 -18.97 10.59
CA MET A 479 31.27 -19.57 9.89
C MET A 479 31.72 -20.53 8.79
N GLU A 480 32.81 -20.18 8.12
CA GLU A 480 33.49 -20.98 7.10
C GLU A 480 33.96 -22.29 7.71
N HIS A 481 34.62 -22.24 8.88
CA HIS A 481 35.03 -23.43 9.59
C HIS A 481 33.83 -24.26 10.04
N LEU A 482 32.86 -23.64 10.70
CA LEU A 482 31.70 -24.33 11.25
C LEU A 482 30.89 -25.07 10.19
N PHE A 483 30.66 -24.45 9.02
CA PHE A 483 29.79 -25.01 7.99
C PHE A 483 30.51 -25.73 6.86
N LEU A 484 31.80 -25.48 6.58
CA LEU A 484 32.50 -26.06 5.43
C LEU A 484 33.78 -26.83 5.80
N GLU A 485 34.62 -26.32 6.70
CA GLU A 485 35.99 -26.85 6.88
C GLU A 485 36.12 -27.84 8.05
N CYS A 486 35.24 -27.72 9.05
CA CYS A 486 35.21 -28.62 10.21
C CYS A 486 35.08 -30.07 9.73
N PRO A 487 35.93 -31.00 10.21
CA PRO A 487 35.88 -32.41 9.77
C PRO A 487 34.48 -33.03 9.91
N VAL A 488 33.79 -32.66 10.98
CA VAL A 488 32.42 -33.09 11.25
C VAL A 488 31.44 -32.52 10.23
N ALA A 489 31.57 -31.24 9.88
CA ALA A 489 30.72 -30.63 8.84
C ALA A 489 30.98 -31.28 7.49
N ARG A 490 32.25 -31.47 7.08
CA ARG A 490 32.63 -32.14 5.83
C ARG A 490 32.01 -33.52 5.72
N ASN A 491 32.11 -34.34 6.75
CA ASN A 491 31.49 -35.67 6.76
C ASN A 491 29.96 -35.61 6.61
N LEU A 492 29.29 -34.60 7.18
CA LEU A 492 27.85 -34.41 7.00
C LEU A 492 27.48 -33.94 5.59
N TRP A 493 28.31 -33.11 4.95
CA TRP A 493 28.12 -32.73 3.55
C TRP A 493 28.25 -33.93 2.60
N GLU A 494 29.26 -34.79 2.82
CA GLU A 494 29.43 -36.02 2.03
C GLU A 494 28.25 -36.98 2.22
N LEU A 495 27.83 -37.23 3.47
CA LEU A 495 26.70 -38.12 3.76
C LEU A 495 25.36 -37.59 3.22
N ALA A 496 25.18 -36.27 3.18
CA ALA A 496 23.99 -35.67 2.59
C ALA A 496 23.98 -35.76 1.04
N GLY A 497 25.03 -36.31 0.42
CA GLY A 497 25.22 -36.32 -1.03
C GLY A 497 25.49 -34.93 -1.61
N MET A 498 25.98 -34.00 -0.77
CA MET A 498 26.13 -32.58 -1.09
C MET A 498 27.59 -32.11 -1.14
N GLY A 499 28.57 -33.00 -0.97
CA GLY A 499 30.01 -32.65 -0.96
C GLY A 499 30.48 -31.89 -2.21
N HIS A 500 29.91 -32.23 -3.37
CA HIS A 500 30.17 -31.59 -4.66
C HIS A 500 29.48 -30.21 -4.84
N LEU A 501 28.51 -29.87 -3.98
CA LEU A 501 27.78 -28.61 -4.12
C LEU A 501 28.68 -27.42 -3.79
N GLY A 502 28.78 -26.49 -4.75
CA GLY A 502 29.55 -25.27 -4.58
C GLY A 502 31.04 -25.39 -4.90
N GLU A 503 31.44 -26.39 -5.68
CA GLU A 503 32.72 -26.34 -6.41
C GLU A 503 32.82 -25.04 -7.24
N GLY A 504 33.96 -24.36 -7.15
CA GLY A 504 34.17 -23.04 -7.77
C GLY A 504 33.51 -21.85 -7.06
N LEU A 505 32.78 -22.05 -5.95
CA LEU A 505 32.22 -20.96 -5.15
C LEU A 505 33.23 -20.39 -4.13
N PRO A 506 33.10 -19.11 -3.75
CA PRO A 506 34.00 -18.47 -2.79
C PRO A 506 33.85 -19.08 -1.40
N ARG A 507 34.85 -19.83 -0.92
CA ARG A 507 34.85 -20.46 0.41
C ARG A 507 35.34 -19.56 1.54
N HIS A 508 36.01 -18.45 1.24
CA HIS A 508 36.48 -17.45 2.21
C HIS A 508 35.36 -16.61 2.86
N SER A 509 34.12 -16.75 2.38
CA SER A 509 32.96 -16.06 2.95
C SER A 509 31.74 -16.95 2.83
N PHE A 510 31.39 -17.63 3.93
CA PHE A 510 30.23 -18.51 3.97
C PHE A 510 28.91 -17.80 3.61
N PRO A 511 28.65 -16.55 4.01
CA PRO A 511 27.48 -15.81 3.53
C PRO A 511 27.45 -15.63 2.02
N LEU A 512 28.60 -15.35 1.38
CA LEU A 512 28.69 -15.18 -0.06
C LEU A 512 28.55 -16.53 -0.79
N PHE A 513 29.16 -17.58 -0.24
CA PHE A 513 28.98 -18.96 -0.68
C PHE A 513 27.49 -19.32 -0.70
N LEU A 514 26.79 -19.15 0.43
CA LEU A 514 25.38 -19.47 0.57
C LEU A 514 24.50 -18.66 -0.38
N LYS A 515 24.76 -17.34 -0.51
CA LYS A 515 24.04 -16.48 -1.46
C LYS A 515 24.13 -17.01 -2.89
N LYS A 516 25.34 -17.37 -3.35
CA LYS A 516 25.55 -17.91 -4.70
C LYS A 516 24.94 -19.30 -4.86
N LEU A 517 25.13 -20.17 -3.86
CA LEU A 517 24.57 -21.53 -3.87
C LEU A 517 23.04 -21.51 -3.98
N LEU A 518 22.34 -20.67 -3.20
CA LEU A 518 20.88 -20.53 -3.26
C LEU A 518 20.35 -20.04 -4.63
N MET A 519 21.18 -19.34 -5.39
CA MET A 519 20.85 -18.89 -6.75
C MET A 519 21.09 -19.99 -7.80
N LEU A 520 22.00 -20.93 -7.53
CA LEU A 520 22.26 -22.09 -8.39
C LEU A 520 21.22 -23.19 -8.18
N LEU A 521 20.80 -23.44 -6.94
CA LEU A 521 19.80 -24.46 -6.61
C LEU A 521 18.42 -24.08 -7.16
N ARG A 522 17.92 -24.90 -8.09
CA ARG A 522 16.59 -24.70 -8.72
C ARG A 522 15.53 -25.59 -8.08
N GLY A 523 15.89 -26.80 -7.62
CA GLY A 523 14.96 -27.75 -7.02
C GLY A 523 14.56 -27.37 -5.59
N PRO A 524 13.27 -27.49 -5.20
CA PRO A 524 12.85 -27.24 -3.82
C PRO A 524 13.47 -28.25 -2.84
N GLU A 525 13.68 -29.49 -3.26
CA GLU A 525 14.26 -30.54 -2.42
C GLU A 525 15.71 -30.29 -2.07
N GLU A 526 16.54 -29.90 -3.05
CA GLU A 526 17.96 -29.57 -2.84
C GLU A 526 18.10 -28.44 -1.83
N VAL A 527 17.24 -27.41 -1.94
CA VAL A 527 17.24 -26.29 -1.01
C VAL A 527 16.79 -26.73 0.38
N MET A 528 15.75 -27.56 0.49
CA MET A 528 15.28 -28.06 1.80
C MET A 528 16.36 -28.89 2.49
N ALA A 529 17.01 -29.80 1.77
CA ALA A 529 18.08 -30.62 2.30
C ALA A 529 19.32 -29.79 2.69
N LEU A 530 19.71 -28.78 1.89
CA LEU A 530 20.76 -27.83 2.26
C LEU A 530 20.41 -27.12 3.58
N VAL A 531 19.19 -26.62 3.70
CA VAL A 531 18.76 -25.89 4.90
C VAL A 531 18.69 -26.80 6.12
N ALA A 532 18.23 -28.04 5.97
CA ALA A 532 18.21 -29.03 7.03
C ALA A 532 19.63 -29.33 7.52
N LEU A 533 20.58 -29.53 6.60
CA LEU A 533 21.99 -29.77 6.90
C LEU A 533 22.59 -28.63 7.72
N LEU A 534 22.49 -27.39 7.23
CA LEU A 534 23.00 -26.21 7.93
C LEU A 534 22.35 -26.03 9.31
N TRP A 535 21.05 -26.27 9.40
CA TRP A 535 20.33 -26.19 10.66
C TRP A 535 20.79 -27.25 11.67
N ARG A 536 21.05 -28.48 11.21
CA ARG A 536 21.57 -29.58 12.06
C ARG A 536 22.99 -29.31 12.54
N ILE A 537 23.89 -28.84 11.69
CA ILE A 537 25.24 -28.42 12.08
C ILE A 537 25.15 -27.38 13.20
N TRP A 538 24.35 -26.33 13.00
CA TRP A 538 24.16 -25.27 13.99
C TRP A 538 23.55 -25.77 15.31
N LYS A 539 22.54 -26.63 15.24
CA LYS A 539 21.87 -27.18 16.44
C LYS A 539 22.79 -28.09 17.24
N SER A 540 23.57 -28.92 16.56
CA SER A 540 24.49 -29.86 17.19
C SER A 540 25.63 -29.14 17.89
N ARG A 541 26.19 -28.11 17.26
CA ARG A 541 27.12 -27.18 17.91
C ARG A 541 26.52 -26.60 19.19
N ASN A 542 25.29 -26.11 19.15
CA ASN A 542 24.65 -25.52 20.34
C ASN A 542 24.36 -26.54 21.45
N TRP A 543 24.12 -27.80 21.12
CA TRP A 543 24.00 -28.87 22.12
C TRP A 543 25.31 -29.12 22.86
N VAL A 544 26.44 -29.11 22.14
CA VAL A 544 27.76 -29.23 22.78
C VAL A 544 28.02 -28.04 23.71
N VAL A 545 27.76 -26.82 23.22
CA VAL A 545 28.07 -25.58 23.96
C VAL A 545 27.17 -25.35 25.18
N PHE A 546 25.86 -25.58 25.05
CA PHE A 546 24.89 -25.18 26.08
C PHE A 546 24.30 -26.35 26.88
N GLU A 547 24.31 -27.57 26.33
CA GLU A 547 23.72 -28.75 26.97
C GLU A 547 24.81 -29.78 27.38
N GLY A 548 26.08 -29.51 27.12
CA GLY A 548 27.20 -30.41 27.45
C GLY A 548 27.13 -31.78 26.76
N LYS A 549 26.31 -31.91 25.70
CA LYS A 549 26.12 -33.17 24.99
C LYS A 549 27.35 -33.53 24.17
N GLN A 550 27.70 -34.81 24.14
CA GLN A 550 28.70 -35.31 23.21
C GLN A 550 28.15 -35.32 21.79
N PHE A 551 29.05 -35.19 20.82
CA PHE A 551 28.69 -35.18 19.41
C PHE A 551 28.41 -36.60 18.91
N ASP A 552 27.14 -36.98 18.78
CA ASP A 552 26.70 -38.26 18.22
C ASP A 552 26.37 -38.11 16.72
N PHE A 553 27.30 -38.56 15.89
CA PHE A 553 27.20 -38.44 14.44
C PHE A 553 26.08 -39.33 13.84
N PRO A 554 25.95 -40.63 14.17
CA PRO A 554 24.80 -41.45 13.76
C PRO A 554 23.43 -40.86 14.12
N ALA A 555 23.26 -40.32 15.33
CA ALA A 555 21.99 -39.70 15.72
C ALA A 555 21.67 -38.45 14.88
N LEU A 556 22.68 -37.67 14.53
CA LEU A 556 22.52 -36.47 13.71
C LEU A 556 22.08 -36.80 12.28
N VAL A 557 22.65 -37.85 11.68
CA VAL A 557 22.25 -38.33 10.35
C VAL A 557 20.79 -38.79 10.36
N ARG A 558 20.37 -39.58 11.36
CA ARG A 558 18.96 -40.00 11.52
C ARG A 558 18.02 -38.78 11.62
N GLN A 559 18.38 -37.80 12.43
CA GLN A 559 17.58 -36.58 12.60
C GLN A 559 17.54 -35.71 11.34
N PHE A 560 18.62 -35.69 10.55
CA PHE A 560 18.66 -35.01 9.26
C PHE A 560 17.67 -35.66 8.29
N CYS A 561 17.75 -36.98 8.09
CA CYS A 561 16.85 -37.73 7.22
C CYS A 561 15.38 -37.53 7.63
N GLN A 562 15.07 -37.70 8.92
CA GLN A 562 13.72 -37.49 9.46
C GLN A 562 13.19 -36.07 9.21
N GLN A 563 14.03 -35.05 9.37
CA GLN A 563 13.64 -33.66 9.15
C GLN A 563 13.39 -33.35 7.67
N VAL A 564 14.20 -33.91 6.76
CA VAL A 564 14.00 -33.76 5.31
C VAL A 564 12.69 -34.43 4.89
N GLU A 565 12.40 -35.63 5.40
CA GLU A 565 11.14 -36.34 5.16
C GLU A 565 9.93 -35.59 5.71
N GLU A 566 10.01 -35.08 6.94
CA GLU A 566 8.96 -34.26 7.55
C GLU A 566 8.63 -33.05 6.66
N TRP A 567 9.65 -32.35 6.16
CA TRP A 567 9.43 -31.17 5.30
C TRP A 567 8.94 -31.52 3.91
N ARG A 568 9.34 -32.67 3.34
CA ARG A 568 8.79 -33.21 2.09
C ARG A 568 7.29 -33.51 2.22
N SER A 569 6.84 -33.97 3.39
CA SER A 569 5.44 -34.29 3.64
C SER A 569 4.53 -33.08 3.85
N LEU A 570 5.09 -31.87 4.00
CA LEU A 570 4.30 -30.65 4.17
C LEU A 570 3.64 -30.26 2.84
N PRO A 571 2.32 -29.95 2.82
CA PRO A 571 1.66 -29.49 1.62
C PRO A 571 2.30 -28.18 1.14
N ALA A 572 2.57 -28.09 -0.17
CA ALA A 572 3.06 -26.86 -0.77
C ALA A 572 2.15 -25.68 -0.40
N PRO A 573 2.69 -24.49 -0.09
CA PRO A 573 1.86 -23.34 0.21
C PRO A 573 0.90 -23.11 -0.96
N ARG A 574 -0.40 -23.13 -0.68
CA ARG A 574 -1.42 -22.69 -1.63
C ARG A 574 -1.07 -21.26 -2.02
N VAL A 575 -0.59 -21.10 -3.25
CA VAL A 575 -0.65 -19.80 -3.89
C VAL A 575 -2.14 -19.62 -4.14
N ASP A 576 -2.79 -18.84 -3.29
CA ASP A 576 -4.13 -18.34 -3.58
C ASP A 576 -4.00 -17.51 -4.86
N GLY A 577 -4.05 -18.19 -6.00
CA GLY A 577 -4.32 -17.55 -7.26
C GLY A 577 -5.65 -16.86 -7.07
N ALA A 578 -5.66 -15.54 -7.31
CA ALA A 578 -6.91 -14.79 -7.36
C ALA A 578 -7.95 -15.62 -8.11
N PRO A 579 -9.20 -15.73 -7.61
CA PRO A 579 -10.23 -16.44 -8.33
C PRO A 579 -10.19 -15.92 -9.77
N ARG A 580 -10.04 -16.83 -10.73
CA ARG A 580 -10.32 -16.49 -12.11
C ARG A 580 -11.77 -16.05 -12.07
N LEU A 581 -11.99 -14.74 -12.18
CA LEU A 581 -13.25 -14.22 -12.62
C LEU A 581 -13.37 -14.75 -14.05
N ASP A 582 -13.96 -15.94 -14.19
CA ASP A 582 -14.64 -16.29 -15.42
C ASP A 582 -15.59 -15.13 -15.65
N GLY A 583 -15.23 -14.32 -16.65
CA GLY A 583 -15.82 -13.02 -16.89
C GLY A 583 -17.33 -13.15 -16.90
N VAL A 584 -17.98 -12.21 -16.21
CA VAL A 584 -19.40 -11.93 -16.30
C VAL A 584 -19.81 -12.03 -17.77
N ALA A 585 -20.51 -13.11 -18.13
CA ALA A 585 -21.15 -13.26 -19.42
C ALA A 585 -22.40 -12.37 -19.39
N LEU A 586 -22.24 -11.11 -19.75
CA LEU A 586 -23.37 -10.27 -20.11
C LEU A 586 -23.60 -10.43 -21.62
N VAL A 587 -24.69 -11.14 -21.91
CA VAL A 587 -25.37 -11.32 -23.22
C VAL A 587 -24.67 -12.30 -24.19
N PRO A 588 -25.36 -13.36 -24.68
CA PRO A 588 -24.87 -14.16 -25.79
C PRO A 588 -24.72 -13.27 -27.05
N PRO A 589 -23.69 -13.45 -27.90
CA PRO A 589 -23.54 -12.64 -29.09
C PRO A 589 -24.79 -12.64 -29.95
N ASN A 590 -25.19 -11.44 -30.36
CA ASN A 590 -26.06 -11.28 -31.52
C ASN A 590 -25.32 -11.89 -32.73
N PRO A 591 -25.96 -12.71 -33.59
CA PRO A 591 -25.34 -13.31 -34.77
C PRO A 591 -24.63 -12.30 -35.71
N ASP A 592 -24.94 -11.01 -35.61
CA ASP A 592 -24.32 -9.93 -36.41
C ASP A 592 -23.08 -9.27 -35.78
N THR A 593 -22.58 -9.74 -34.63
CA THR A 593 -21.41 -9.12 -33.98
C THR A 593 -20.10 -9.47 -34.71
N LEU A 594 -19.44 -8.45 -35.30
CA LEU A 594 -18.10 -8.59 -35.87
C LEU A 594 -17.03 -8.66 -34.78
N VAL A 595 -15.88 -9.29 -35.09
CA VAL A 595 -14.75 -9.41 -34.15
C VAL A 595 -13.56 -8.60 -34.64
N CYS A 596 -13.07 -7.69 -33.81
CA CYS A 596 -11.82 -6.96 -34.06
C CYS A 596 -10.73 -7.44 -33.09
N ARG A 597 -9.66 -8.05 -33.61
CA ARG A 597 -8.49 -8.45 -32.82
C ARG A 597 -7.43 -7.37 -32.81
N TRP A 598 -6.78 -7.15 -31.68
CA TRP A 598 -5.79 -6.10 -31.52
C TRP A 598 -4.57 -6.59 -30.73
N ASP A 599 -3.38 -6.07 -31.04
CA ASP A 599 -2.12 -6.41 -30.37
C ASP A 599 -1.08 -5.29 -30.46
N GLY A 600 -0.35 -5.07 -29.38
CA GLY A 600 0.73 -4.09 -29.28
C GLY A 600 2.12 -4.71 -29.40
N ALA A 601 2.98 -4.10 -30.22
CA ALA A 601 4.38 -4.49 -30.36
C ALA A 601 5.32 -3.36 -29.95
N THR A 602 6.29 -3.65 -29.08
CA THR A 602 7.32 -2.71 -28.64
C THR A 602 8.71 -3.21 -29.03
N ARG A 603 9.60 -2.28 -29.42
CA ARG A 603 11.03 -2.58 -29.65
C ARG A 603 11.86 -1.60 -28.82
N ARG A 604 12.61 -2.13 -27.84
CA ARG A 604 13.44 -1.32 -26.93
C ARG A 604 14.35 -0.36 -27.73
N GLY A 605 14.23 0.93 -27.46
CA GLY A 605 15.03 1.99 -28.10
C GLY A 605 14.55 2.43 -29.48
N SER A 606 13.35 2.02 -29.92
CA SER A 606 12.76 2.38 -31.22
C SER A 606 11.27 2.71 -31.07
N HIS A 607 10.55 2.87 -32.18
CA HIS A 607 9.10 3.11 -32.20
C HIS A 607 8.33 1.87 -31.71
N SER A 608 7.13 2.08 -31.16
CA SER A 608 6.15 1.02 -30.93
C SER A 608 5.04 1.06 -31.98
N ALA A 609 4.31 -0.04 -32.14
CA ALA A 609 3.23 -0.15 -33.10
C ALA A 609 2.08 -1.02 -32.59
N GLY A 610 0.87 -0.75 -33.06
CA GLY A 610 -0.32 -1.55 -32.83
C GLY A 610 -0.82 -2.17 -34.13
N GLY A 611 -1.30 -3.40 -34.06
CA GLY A 611 -1.94 -4.10 -35.17
C GLY A 611 -3.38 -4.44 -34.83
N MET A 612 -4.28 -4.24 -35.79
CA MET A 612 -5.72 -4.45 -35.63
C MET A 612 -6.24 -5.23 -36.84
N VAL A 613 -7.12 -6.20 -36.61
CA VAL A 613 -7.64 -7.10 -37.64
C VAL A 613 -9.13 -7.29 -37.43
N LEU A 614 -9.93 -6.88 -38.43
CA LEU A 614 -11.37 -7.11 -38.43
C LEU A 614 -11.68 -8.44 -39.11
N LEU A 615 -12.40 -9.31 -38.40
CA LEU A 615 -12.83 -10.63 -38.85
C LEU A 615 -14.31 -10.59 -39.24
N ASP A 616 -14.68 -11.37 -40.26
CA ASP A 616 -16.07 -11.64 -40.59
C ASP A 616 -16.71 -12.67 -39.63
N GLN A 617 -17.98 -13.01 -39.88
CA GLN A 617 -18.72 -14.00 -39.08
C GLN A 617 -18.12 -15.41 -39.15
N GLY A 618 -17.37 -15.74 -40.21
CA GLY A 618 -16.64 -17.01 -40.37
C GLY A 618 -15.28 -17.03 -39.68
N GLY A 619 -14.85 -15.93 -39.05
CA GLY A 619 -13.54 -15.78 -38.44
C GLY A 619 -12.41 -15.54 -39.45
N VAL A 620 -12.74 -15.19 -40.70
CA VAL A 620 -11.79 -14.87 -41.76
C VAL A 620 -11.43 -13.38 -41.67
N PRO A 621 -10.13 -13.02 -41.69
CA PRO A 621 -9.72 -11.63 -41.71
C PRO A 621 -10.16 -10.91 -42.99
N ARG A 622 -10.94 -9.84 -42.84
CA ARG A 622 -11.44 -9.02 -43.96
C ARG A 622 -10.56 -7.79 -44.17
N MET A 623 -10.22 -7.11 -43.07
CA MET A 623 -9.44 -5.89 -43.10
C MET A 623 -8.39 -5.91 -42.00
N ALA A 624 -7.27 -5.22 -42.24
CA ALA A 624 -6.29 -4.95 -41.21
C ALA A 624 -5.89 -3.49 -41.24
N SER A 625 -5.50 -3.01 -40.06
CA SER A 625 -4.99 -1.67 -39.87
C SER A 625 -3.81 -1.72 -38.92
N ALA A 626 -2.87 -0.80 -39.12
CA ALA A 626 -1.69 -0.68 -38.29
C ALA A 626 -1.43 0.79 -37.95
N VAL A 627 -0.98 1.01 -36.73
CA VAL A 627 -0.68 2.34 -36.20
C VAL A 627 0.68 2.34 -35.50
N ARG A 628 1.40 3.46 -35.56
CA ARG A 628 2.65 3.65 -34.81
C ARG A 628 2.45 4.59 -33.64
N PHE A 629 3.16 4.33 -32.56
CA PHE A 629 3.20 5.13 -31.35
C PHE A 629 4.64 5.60 -31.10
N PRO A 630 5.05 6.76 -31.65
CA PRO A 630 6.39 7.30 -31.46
C PRO A 630 6.65 7.63 -29.99
N GLY A 631 7.82 7.25 -29.47
CA GLY A 631 8.24 7.58 -28.11
C GLY A 631 7.53 6.81 -26.98
N MET A 632 6.72 5.80 -27.32
CA MET A 632 6.03 4.96 -26.35
C MET A 632 6.78 3.64 -26.13
N ASP A 633 7.26 3.39 -24.92
CA ASP A 633 8.05 2.18 -24.60
C ASP A 633 7.35 1.22 -23.63
N ASP A 634 6.26 1.63 -22.98
CA ASP A 634 5.52 0.80 -22.02
C ASP A 634 4.58 -0.16 -22.77
N PRO A 635 4.79 -1.50 -22.68
CA PRO A 635 3.96 -2.46 -23.40
C PRO A 635 2.48 -2.36 -23.04
N MET A 636 2.12 -2.16 -21.76
CA MET A 636 0.71 -2.06 -21.35
C MET A 636 0.03 -0.85 -21.99
N VAL A 637 0.75 0.28 -22.06
CA VAL A 637 0.20 1.50 -22.67
C VAL A 637 0.05 1.34 -24.18
N VAL A 638 1.01 0.67 -24.84
CA VAL A 638 0.93 0.37 -26.29
C VAL A 638 -0.24 -0.55 -26.60
N GLU A 639 -0.45 -1.58 -25.80
CA GLU A 639 -1.63 -2.45 -25.88
C GLU A 639 -2.92 -1.61 -25.77
N LEU A 640 -3.05 -0.82 -24.70
CA LEU A 640 -4.23 0.03 -24.47
C LEU A 640 -4.48 1.05 -25.61
N LEU A 641 -3.45 1.70 -26.14
CA LEU A 641 -3.59 2.60 -27.28
C LEU A 641 -4.03 1.84 -28.54
N THR A 642 -3.56 0.61 -28.74
CA THR A 642 -3.97 -0.20 -29.89
C THR A 642 -5.45 -0.52 -29.81
N LEU A 643 -5.95 -0.88 -28.63
CA LEU A 643 -7.39 -1.04 -28.39
C LEU A 643 -8.18 0.24 -28.68
N ARG A 644 -7.69 1.41 -28.24
CA ARG A 644 -8.32 2.70 -28.54
C ARG A 644 -8.40 2.94 -30.05
N GLU A 645 -7.30 2.78 -30.78
CA GLU A 645 -7.32 2.97 -32.24
C GLU A 645 -8.23 1.94 -32.94
N ALA A 646 -8.37 0.72 -32.40
CA ALA A 646 -9.28 -0.27 -32.95
C ALA A 646 -10.74 0.19 -32.83
N MET A 647 -11.12 0.75 -31.68
CA MET A 647 -12.46 1.30 -31.46
C MET A 647 -12.74 2.50 -32.37
N ILE A 648 -11.76 3.41 -32.52
CA ILE A 648 -11.89 4.56 -33.40
C ILE A 648 -11.99 4.12 -34.86
N TRP A 649 -11.16 3.18 -35.29
CA TRP A 649 -11.18 2.63 -36.65
C TRP A 649 -12.54 1.97 -36.96
N CYS A 650 -13.02 1.08 -36.09
CA CYS A 650 -14.33 0.46 -36.27
C CYS A 650 -15.47 1.49 -36.31
N THR A 651 -15.36 2.56 -35.52
CA THR A 651 -16.32 3.67 -35.54
C THR A 651 -16.30 4.42 -36.86
N GLN A 652 -15.12 4.66 -37.45
CA GLN A 652 -14.96 5.33 -38.74
C GLN A 652 -15.49 4.49 -39.91
N GLU A 653 -15.39 3.18 -39.82
CA GLU A 653 -15.97 2.22 -40.77
C GLU A 653 -17.50 2.05 -40.59
N GLY A 654 -18.13 2.80 -39.67
CA GLY A 654 -19.58 2.77 -39.45
C GLY A 654 -20.07 1.50 -38.73
N LEU A 655 -19.21 0.79 -38.00
CA LEU A 655 -19.57 -0.43 -37.29
C LEU A 655 -20.19 -0.12 -35.92
N GLU A 656 -21.36 -0.69 -35.65
CA GLU A 656 -22.11 -0.47 -34.40
C GLU A 656 -21.98 -1.62 -33.40
N GLN A 657 -21.76 -2.85 -33.88
CA GLN A 657 -21.71 -4.08 -33.07
C GLN A 657 -20.36 -4.80 -33.27
N VAL A 658 -19.41 -4.54 -32.36
CA VAL A 658 -18.04 -5.07 -32.46
C VAL A 658 -17.55 -5.60 -31.12
N ARG A 659 -17.03 -6.83 -31.15
CA ARG A 659 -16.27 -7.41 -30.05
C ARG A 659 -14.77 -7.22 -30.27
N PHE A 660 -14.11 -6.56 -29.34
CA PHE A 660 -12.66 -6.36 -29.33
C PHE A 660 -11.96 -7.46 -28.53
N GLU A 661 -11.09 -8.24 -29.19
CA GLU A 661 -10.38 -9.38 -28.61
C GLU A 661 -8.87 -9.13 -28.55
N GLY A 662 -8.25 -9.30 -27.38
CA GLY A 662 -6.79 -9.14 -27.20
C GLY A 662 -6.22 -10.05 -26.11
N ASP A 663 -4.89 -10.17 -26.04
CA ASP A 663 -4.19 -11.03 -25.07
C ASP A 663 -3.64 -10.27 -23.84
N ALA A 664 -3.83 -8.94 -23.79
CA ALA A 664 -3.37 -8.09 -22.71
C ALA A 664 -4.32 -8.14 -21.49
N GLN A 665 -4.26 -9.24 -20.73
CA GLN A 665 -5.11 -9.47 -19.54
C GLN A 665 -5.07 -8.29 -18.53
N VAL A 666 -3.91 -7.63 -18.38
CA VAL A 666 -3.75 -6.47 -17.49
C VAL A 666 -4.61 -5.30 -17.92
N VAL A 667 -4.71 -5.03 -19.24
CA VAL A 667 -5.55 -3.96 -19.79
C VAL A 667 -7.02 -4.31 -19.58
N ILE A 668 -7.41 -5.55 -19.89
CA ILE A 668 -8.80 -6.02 -19.82
C ILE A 668 -9.31 -6.03 -18.37
N ASN A 669 -8.53 -6.56 -17.43
CA ASN A 669 -8.89 -6.56 -16.01
C ASN A 669 -9.11 -5.15 -15.49
N ARG A 670 -8.28 -4.20 -15.94
CA ARG A 670 -8.34 -2.82 -15.50
C ARG A 670 -9.52 -2.05 -16.11
N LEU A 671 -9.90 -2.34 -17.35
CA LEU A 671 -11.11 -1.78 -17.98
C LEU A 671 -12.40 -2.23 -17.27
N ALA A 672 -12.38 -3.37 -16.58
CA ALA A 672 -13.51 -3.85 -15.80
C ALA A 672 -13.67 -3.13 -14.45
N GLU A 673 -12.68 -2.34 -14.01
CA GLU A 673 -12.76 -1.54 -12.79
C GLU A 673 -13.56 -0.25 -13.03
N TYR A 674 -14.49 0.08 -12.13
CA TYR A 674 -15.21 1.36 -12.17
C TYR A 674 -15.16 2.06 -10.80
N PRO A 675 -14.59 3.28 -10.70
CA PRO A 675 -13.86 4.01 -11.74
C PRO A 675 -12.46 3.41 -12.03
N VAL A 676 -11.93 3.56 -13.24
CA VAL A 676 -10.56 3.09 -13.54
C VAL A 676 -9.52 3.90 -12.79
N GLN A 677 -8.56 3.18 -12.20
CA GLN A 677 -7.44 3.74 -11.46
C GLN A 677 -6.12 3.22 -12.05
N ASP A 678 -5.44 4.01 -12.88
CA ASP A 678 -4.10 3.73 -13.39
C ASP A 678 -3.26 5.02 -13.39
N SER A 679 -2.03 4.95 -12.88
CA SER A 679 -1.17 6.14 -12.82
C SER A 679 -0.50 6.48 -14.15
N ARG A 680 -0.31 5.52 -15.05
CA ARG A 680 0.43 5.68 -16.32
C ARG A 680 -0.45 6.19 -17.45
N ALA A 681 -1.65 5.63 -17.61
CA ALA A 681 -2.53 5.86 -18.75
C ALA A 681 -4.02 6.01 -18.37
N GLY A 682 -4.31 6.51 -17.16
CA GLY A 682 -5.68 6.66 -16.65
C GLY A 682 -6.64 7.43 -17.57
N ALA A 683 -6.16 8.48 -18.24
CA ALA A 683 -6.96 9.23 -19.22
C ALA A 683 -7.36 8.34 -20.43
N ILE A 684 -6.46 7.50 -20.94
CA ILE A 684 -6.77 6.59 -22.05
C ILE A 684 -7.76 5.50 -21.62
N PHE A 685 -7.61 4.97 -20.41
CA PHE A 685 -8.58 4.00 -19.90
C PHE A 685 -9.99 4.60 -19.80
N GLN A 686 -10.11 5.83 -19.33
CA GLN A 686 -11.39 6.56 -19.28
C GLN A 686 -11.94 6.83 -20.69
N GLU A 687 -11.08 7.17 -21.65
CA GLU A 687 -11.46 7.32 -23.06
C GLU A 687 -12.03 6.01 -23.63
N VAL A 688 -11.37 4.88 -23.41
CA VAL A 688 -11.84 3.56 -23.86
C VAL A 688 -13.15 3.16 -23.19
N GLN A 689 -13.28 3.36 -21.86
CA GLN A 689 -14.55 3.12 -21.17
C GLN A 689 -15.70 3.99 -21.68
N ARG A 690 -15.40 5.23 -22.09
CA ARG A 690 -16.39 6.12 -22.69
C ARG A 690 -16.88 5.60 -24.04
N TYR A 691 -15.97 5.13 -24.92
CA TYR A 691 -16.36 4.48 -26.17
C TYR A 691 -17.24 3.24 -25.94
N MET A 692 -16.93 2.44 -24.91
CA MET A 692 -17.76 1.28 -24.54
C MET A 692 -19.12 1.69 -23.96
N GLY A 693 -19.21 2.80 -23.23
CA GLY A 693 -20.46 3.27 -22.63
C GLY A 693 -21.38 4.03 -23.59
N GLU A 694 -20.82 4.74 -24.59
CA GLU A 694 -21.58 5.46 -25.61
C GLU A 694 -22.18 4.53 -26.67
N ARG A 695 -21.66 3.30 -26.82
CA ARG A 695 -22.11 2.31 -27.81
C ARG A 695 -22.39 0.97 -27.14
N GLU A 696 -23.66 0.64 -26.96
CA GLU A 696 -24.08 -0.64 -26.34
C GLU A 696 -23.56 -1.89 -27.07
N GLY A 697 -23.20 -1.77 -28.36
CA GLY A 697 -22.65 -2.87 -29.16
C GLY A 697 -21.14 -3.11 -29.04
N PHE A 698 -20.41 -2.33 -28.25
CA PHE A 698 -18.95 -2.49 -28.08
C PHE A 698 -18.62 -3.29 -26.81
N SER A 699 -17.87 -4.38 -26.98
CA SER A 699 -17.43 -5.23 -25.85
C SER A 699 -15.96 -5.62 -25.97
N VAL A 700 -15.27 -5.83 -24.84
CA VAL A 700 -13.85 -6.21 -24.80
C VAL A 700 -13.70 -7.58 -24.14
N ARG A 701 -12.90 -8.48 -24.73
CA ARG A 701 -12.71 -9.84 -24.24
C ARG A 701 -11.26 -10.31 -24.34
N PHE A 702 -10.85 -11.14 -23.37
CA PHE A 702 -9.55 -11.80 -23.40
C PHE A 702 -9.54 -13.01 -24.34
N VAL A 703 -8.49 -13.12 -25.14
CA VAL A 703 -8.17 -14.31 -25.93
C VAL A 703 -6.71 -14.71 -25.75
N GLY A 704 -6.43 -16.01 -25.85
CA GLY A 704 -5.06 -16.50 -25.75
C GLY A 704 -4.17 -16.06 -26.92
N ARG A 705 -2.87 -15.90 -26.65
CA ARG A 705 -1.84 -15.50 -27.65
C ARG A 705 -1.88 -16.24 -28.98
N ARG A 706 -2.18 -17.54 -28.95
CA ARG A 706 -2.26 -18.35 -30.18
C ARG A 706 -3.38 -17.86 -31.10
N SER A 707 -4.52 -17.47 -30.53
CA SER A 707 -5.68 -16.94 -31.26
C SER A 707 -5.45 -15.50 -31.73
N ASN A 708 -4.63 -14.73 -31.03
CA ASN A 708 -4.30 -13.33 -31.39
C ASN A 708 -3.10 -13.19 -32.36
N ARG A 709 -2.59 -14.29 -32.92
CA ARG A 709 -1.34 -14.31 -33.70
C ARG A 709 -1.33 -13.35 -34.90
N VAL A 710 -2.47 -13.16 -35.57
CA VAL A 710 -2.55 -12.32 -36.78
C VAL A 710 -2.36 -10.84 -36.42
N ALA A 711 -3.06 -10.33 -35.42
CA ALA A 711 -2.89 -8.96 -34.93
C ALA A 711 -1.44 -8.71 -34.46
N HIS A 712 -0.85 -9.70 -33.78
CA HIS A 712 0.56 -9.65 -33.36
C HIS A 712 1.54 -9.53 -34.54
N LEU A 713 1.32 -10.29 -35.62
CA LEU A 713 2.14 -10.21 -36.83
C LEU A 713 2.01 -8.86 -37.52
N VAL A 714 0.79 -8.31 -37.60
CA VAL A 714 0.52 -6.97 -38.15
C VAL A 714 1.27 -5.92 -37.33
N ALA A 715 1.18 -5.96 -36.01
CA ALA A 715 1.89 -5.05 -35.10
C ALA A 715 3.42 -5.13 -35.29
N ARG A 716 3.97 -6.34 -35.37
CA ARG A 716 5.41 -6.54 -35.59
C ARG A 716 5.89 -6.06 -36.97
N LYS A 717 5.10 -6.26 -38.03
CA LYS A 717 5.46 -5.76 -39.37
C LYS A 717 5.41 -4.23 -39.41
N ALA A 718 4.45 -3.62 -38.72
CA ALA A 718 4.33 -2.17 -38.63
C ALA A 718 5.56 -1.49 -37.99
N LEU A 719 6.30 -2.20 -37.12
CA LEU A 719 7.58 -1.73 -36.60
C LEU A 719 8.64 -1.50 -37.69
N SER A 720 8.54 -2.19 -38.83
CA SER A 720 9.51 -2.16 -39.93
C SER A 720 9.16 -1.17 -41.06
N LEU A 721 7.99 -0.54 -41.02
CA LEU A 721 7.54 0.42 -42.04
C LEU A 721 8.05 1.85 -41.75
N TYR A 722 8.07 2.74 -42.76
CA TYR A 722 8.53 4.14 -42.62
C TYR A 722 7.64 4.98 -41.67
N PRO A 723 8.15 6.09 -41.09
CA PRO A 723 7.56 6.75 -39.91
C PRO A 723 6.18 7.44 -40.06
N THR A 724 5.68 7.68 -41.27
CA THR A 724 4.65 8.71 -41.51
C THR A 724 3.27 8.22 -41.96
N MET A 725 2.96 6.92 -41.99
CA MET A 725 1.65 6.46 -42.51
C MET A 725 0.90 5.52 -41.57
N SER A 726 -0.27 5.97 -41.12
CA SER A 726 -1.40 5.08 -40.82
C SER A 726 -1.98 4.61 -42.15
N ARG A 727 -2.18 3.30 -42.33
CA ARG A 727 -2.78 2.75 -43.55
C ARG A 727 -3.80 1.69 -43.16
N SER A 728 -5.04 1.88 -43.58
CA SER A 728 -6.00 0.79 -43.72
C SER A 728 -5.77 0.10 -45.07
N PHE A 729 -5.88 -1.22 -45.10
CA PHE A 729 -5.71 -1.99 -46.32
C PHE A 729 -6.57 -3.26 -46.29
N ASP A 730 -6.94 -3.72 -47.48
CA ASP A 730 -7.52 -5.05 -47.66
C ASP A 730 -6.48 -6.10 -47.22
N PHE A 731 -6.88 -6.98 -46.30
CA PHE A 731 -5.96 -7.95 -45.71
C PHE A 731 -5.44 -8.97 -46.74
N VAL A 732 -6.28 -9.35 -47.71
CA VAL A 732 -5.94 -10.30 -48.78
C VAL A 732 -4.95 -9.67 -49.75
N ALA A 733 -5.13 -8.39 -50.08
CA ALA A 733 -4.17 -7.63 -50.88
C ALA A 733 -2.82 -7.45 -50.15
N TRP A 734 -2.86 -7.18 -48.85
CA TRP A 734 -1.65 -6.99 -48.03
C TRP A 734 -0.83 -8.28 -47.86
N LEU A 735 -1.49 -9.42 -47.62
CA LEU A 735 -0.84 -10.74 -47.53
C LEU A 735 -0.07 -11.07 -48.82
N ARG A 736 -0.65 -10.77 -49.99
CA ARG A 736 -0.03 -11.02 -51.31
C ARG A 736 1.22 -10.17 -51.58
N HIS A 737 1.38 -9.03 -50.92
CA HIS A 737 2.56 -8.17 -51.04
C HIS A 737 3.59 -8.38 -49.91
N SER A 738 3.24 -9.09 -48.85
CA SER A 738 4.03 -9.19 -47.61
C SER A 738 4.65 -10.56 -47.36
N LEU A 739 4.18 -11.59 -48.07
CA LEU A 739 4.82 -12.89 -48.30
C LEU A 739 5.65 -12.80 -49.58
#